data_AF-A0A3D9Z1E0-F1
#
_entry.id   AF-A0A3D9Z1E0-F1
#
_cell.length_a   1.000
_cell.length_b   1.000
_cell.length_c   1.000
_cell.angle_alpha   90.00
_cell.angle_beta   90.00
_cell.angle_gamma   90.00
#
_symmetry.space_group_name_H-M   'P 1'
#
loop_
_entity.id
_entity.type
_entity.pdbx_description
1 polymer ?
#
loop_
_entity_poly.entity_id
_entity_poly.type
_entity_poly.pdbx_seq_one_letter_code
_entity_poly.pdbx_strand_id
1 'polypeptide(L)'
;MHPSEAAAQPSAAELLQSALEFHGGKQYGLARQLYLQVLDQNPDHEVAWHNLGLVEHMTGRHAQAAEYIGKAIGLKPDYARAYANLAAVLRETRQLEAARETALRAVRLDPGFAPAQGNLGNILEDIGELEAAAMAYLEACRIDPFFIEAHTNAAEILRRLGRPEEALNICRAIAARRADAAEPYFAMGNILRGLLRLDEAGEAFRRAIALRPDYAEAYCNLGNILQHRGDVPGAIAAYENALALKPGMAEAHCNLGAAYETQRRLDDALRAYRQAIALNPDLVGVRMQMLHLRRAICDWADIEAEEKAALAAIADHDGTIPPFSLLSMESGHALQLEAARRWAGALHARPCFTHQPTERGRKLRIGYLSADFFRHATAVLMAGLFEAHDHSRFEVIAYSYGADDRSELRQRLGNAFDRFVDLNGVGDREAAQLIFDDKIDILVDLKGYTMFARSEITAFRPAPIQVNFVGYPGTMGADFIDYVIADPVTLPMDQQPFYAEKIVQLPDCYQPNDDRRRIAERTPTRAECGLPGTGFVFCCFNNSYKLTPKFFDVWMRLLAAVPGSVLWLYDSNARVKDNLRREAEARGIDPGRLVFAPHMMAVDHLARQRLADLFLDTLPYNAHTTTSDALWAGLPVITLAGDAFAGRVAASLLQAVGLPELVTHSLADYEALALALARTPERLAAIRQRLLATRRTAPAFDTGRYARHLEAAYTRMWEIRADGAAPQPFAVASLSTASQASPVIAPEPPQIARHAYEVCPLCGSGAHKPFLAADCSKDPAYRSTLAPDVRWHLCEDCDHFFTEGYFEGADIFAPLARETLGHAMEAGRQAAAPRVAAIARHVGPLNCDAAWLDVGFGNAALLFTAAEWGFEAVGLDPRPGHVAGLRQLGLEAHEGALEDLDAPGRFGIVSLDDQLPRMIDPVRALAAAHRLLQPDGLLLLGLANMDAMAFNLLHAQEANPHWGEITHYHMFGRARLHALLREQGFQPLEYQVNPQIRIGMDVIARKLG
;
A
#
# COMPACT_ATOMS: atom_id res chain seq x y z
N MET A 1 -44.19 82.24 -7.69
CA MET A 1 -44.70 81.84 -6.36
C MET A 1 -46.06 81.19 -6.54
N HIS A 2 -46.11 79.87 -6.41
CA HIS A 2 -47.22 79.05 -5.90
C HIS A 2 -46.58 77.72 -5.42
N PRO A 3 -47.12 77.07 -4.38
CA PRO A 3 -46.33 76.46 -3.33
C PRO A 3 -45.94 75.00 -3.64
N SER A 4 -44.69 74.67 -3.28
CA SER A 4 -44.20 73.35 -2.87
C SER A 4 -45.28 72.30 -2.62
N GLU A 5 -45.48 71.40 -3.59
CA GLU A 5 -46.04 70.07 -3.33
C GLU A 5 -45.07 69.36 -2.37
N ALA A 6 -45.39 69.37 -1.08
CA ALA A 6 -44.74 68.52 -0.11
C ALA A 6 -44.99 67.07 -0.57
N ALA A 7 -43.94 66.37 -0.99
CA ALA A 7 -44.01 64.94 -1.26
C ALA A 7 -44.67 64.26 -0.05
N ALA A 8 -45.83 63.64 -0.25
CA ALA A 8 -46.53 62.94 0.81
C ALA A 8 -45.55 61.95 1.46
N GLN A 9 -45.38 62.04 2.78
CA GLN A 9 -44.52 61.10 3.49
C GLN A 9 -45.04 59.67 3.21
N PRO A 10 -44.15 58.73 2.85
CA PRO A 10 -44.56 57.36 2.58
C PRO A 10 -45.24 56.78 3.82
N SER A 11 -46.35 56.09 3.59
CA SER A 11 -47.11 55.44 4.65
C SER A 11 -46.30 54.33 5.31
N ALA A 12 -46.63 53.99 6.56
CA ALA A 12 -45.99 52.89 7.28
C ALA A 12 -46.02 51.56 6.50
N ALA A 13 -47.05 51.32 5.68
CA ALA A 13 -47.15 50.14 4.83
C ALA A 13 -46.14 50.15 3.66
N GLU A 14 -45.96 51.29 2.98
CA GLU A 14 -44.98 51.45 1.90
C GLU A 14 -43.55 51.36 2.43
N LEU A 15 -43.30 51.94 3.61
CA LEU A 15 -42.03 51.82 4.33
C LEU A 15 -41.73 50.39 4.73
N LEU A 16 -42.73 49.66 5.27
CA LEU A 16 -42.57 48.26 5.66
C LEU A 16 -42.27 47.37 4.46
N GLN A 17 -42.97 47.56 3.35
CA GLN A 17 -42.74 46.81 2.11
C GLN A 17 -41.31 47.04 1.59
N SER A 18 -40.88 48.31 1.54
CA SER A 18 -39.50 48.66 1.15
C SER A 18 -38.47 48.06 2.12
N ALA A 19 -38.73 48.10 3.43
CA ALA A 19 -37.86 47.52 4.43
C ALA A 19 -37.69 46.01 4.23
N LEU A 20 -38.77 45.29 3.93
CA LEU A 20 -38.74 43.85 3.63
C LEU A 20 -37.97 43.53 2.35
N GLU A 21 -38.07 44.38 1.31
CA GLU A 21 -37.31 44.22 0.07
C GLU A 21 -35.80 44.41 0.30
N PHE A 22 -35.40 45.49 1.00
CA PHE A 22 -34.00 45.70 1.36
C PHE A 22 -33.46 44.62 2.30
N HIS A 23 -34.30 44.12 3.22
CA HIS A 23 -33.96 43.00 4.09
C HIS A 23 -33.73 41.73 3.25
N GLY A 24 -34.63 41.40 2.33
CA GLY A 24 -34.48 40.28 1.39
C GLY A 24 -33.23 40.39 0.53
N GLY A 25 -32.86 41.60 0.12
CA GLY A 25 -31.62 41.92 -0.59
C GLY A 25 -30.35 41.96 0.29
N LYS A 26 -30.44 41.58 1.57
CA LYS A 26 -29.35 41.62 2.57
C LYS A 26 -28.73 43.00 2.79
N GLN A 27 -29.44 44.08 2.43
CA GLN A 27 -29.03 45.45 2.66
C GLN A 27 -29.47 45.90 4.07
N TYR A 28 -28.92 45.23 5.08
CA TYR A 28 -29.35 45.32 6.47
C TYR A 28 -29.32 46.75 7.04
N GLY A 29 -28.37 47.59 6.63
CA GLY A 29 -28.29 48.98 7.06
C GLY A 29 -29.51 49.81 6.63
N LEU A 30 -29.95 49.66 5.38
CA LEU A 30 -31.12 50.36 4.83
C LEU A 30 -32.43 49.76 5.37
N ALA A 31 -32.53 48.44 5.42
CA ALA A 31 -33.68 47.75 6.02
C ALA A 31 -33.92 48.21 7.47
N ARG A 32 -32.85 48.31 8.27
CA ARG A 32 -32.88 48.80 9.65
C ARG A 32 -33.47 50.20 9.75
N GLN A 33 -33.00 51.14 8.91
CA GLN A 33 -33.48 52.53 8.93
C GLN A 33 -34.98 52.60 8.60
N LEU A 34 -35.42 51.83 7.61
CA LEU A 34 -36.82 51.81 7.20
C LEU A 34 -37.72 51.17 8.26
N TYR A 35 -37.30 50.09 8.93
CA TYR A 35 -38.06 49.53 10.06
C TYR A 35 -38.19 50.53 11.22
N LEU A 36 -37.15 51.31 11.52
CA LEU A 36 -37.24 52.38 12.53
C LEU A 36 -38.23 53.47 12.12
N GLN A 37 -38.27 53.87 10.85
CA GLN A 37 -39.26 54.84 10.35
C GLN A 37 -40.70 54.30 10.42
N VAL A 38 -40.90 52.99 10.18
CA VAL A 38 -42.21 52.35 10.42
C VAL A 38 -42.60 52.45 11.89
N LEU A 39 -41.66 52.22 12.79
CA LEU A 39 -41.89 52.28 14.24
C LEU A 39 -42.07 53.71 14.77
N ASP A 40 -41.45 54.72 14.13
CA ASP A 40 -41.69 56.13 14.45
C ASP A 40 -43.13 56.54 14.09
N GLN A 41 -43.69 55.99 13.01
CA GLN A 41 -45.09 56.22 12.62
C GLN A 41 -46.08 55.36 13.43
N ASN A 42 -45.69 54.13 13.79
CA ASN A 42 -46.50 53.20 14.57
C ASN A 42 -45.63 52.38 15.54
N PRO A 43 -45.45 52.85 16.80
CA PRO A 43 -44.63 52.16 17.79
C PRO A 43 -45.13 50.77 18.18
N ASP A 44 -46.40 50.46 17.96
CA ASP A 44 -47.03 49.18 18.31
C ASP A 44 -47.03 48.19 17.12
N HIS A 45 -46.19 48.43 16.11
CA HIS A 45 -46.09 47.57 14.93
C HIS A 45 -45.22 46.32 15.20
N GLU A 46 -45.86 45.20 15.47
CA GLU A 46 -45.24 43.92 15.85
C GLU A 46 -44.34 43.33 14.75
N VAL A 47 -44.74 43.43 13.48
CA VAL A 47 -43.95 42.92 12.34
C VAL A 47 -42.66 43.74 12.13
N ALA A 48 -42.72 45.05 12.36
CA ALA A 48 -41.54 45.93 12.25
C ALA A 48 -40.56 45.65 13.40
N TRP A 49 -41.03 45.50 14.63
CA TRP A 49 -40.19 45.09 15.77
C TRP A 49 -39.55 43.71 15.56
N HIS A 50 -40.31 42.72 15.07
CA HIS A 50 -39.81 41.37 14.80
C HIS A 50 -38.69 41.39 13.76
N ASN A 51 -38.92 42.00 12.60
CA ASN A 51 -37.93 42.01 11.52
C ASN A 51 -36.75 42.94 11.81
N LEU A 52 -36.93 44.03 12.56
CA LEU A 52 -35.82 44.84 13.06
C LEU A 52 -34.91 43.99 13.97
N GLY A 53 -35.49 43.19 14.87
CA GLY A 53 -34.73 42.26 15.69
C GLY A 53 -33.97 41.22 14.87
N LEU A 54 -34.54 40.69 13.78
CA LEU A 54 -33.81 39.83 12.85
C LEU A 54 -32.60 40.54 12.20
N VAL A 55 -32.77 41.80 11.77
CA VAL A 55 -31.67 42.60 11.22
C VAL A 55 -30.56 42.81 12.26
N GLU A 56 -30.92 43.06 13.52
CA GLU A 56 -29.94 43.15 14.61
C GLU A 56 -29.19 41.82 14.81
N HIS A 57 -29.89 40.68 14.74
CA HIS A 57 -29.29 39.36 14.84
C HIS A 57 -28.31 39.08 13.68
N MET A 58 -28.72 39.36 12.45
CA MET A 58 -27.89 39.18 11.24
C MET A 58 -26.64 40.08 11.22
N THR A 59 -26.61 41.13 12.04
CA THR A 59 -25.48 42.05 12.18
C THR A 59 -24.70 41.87 13.49
N GLY A 60 -24.91 40.74 14.19
CA GLY A 60 -24.18 40.34 15.39
C GLY A 60 -24.63 41.00 16.69
N ARG A 61 -25.69 41.82 16.67
CA ARG A 61 -26.22 42.53 17.85
C ARG A 61 -27.31 41.71 18.54
N HIS A 62 -26.96 40.51 18.99
CA HIS A 62 -27.89 39.51 19.51
C HIS A 62 -28.69 39.97 20.76
N ALA A 63 -28.08 40.74 21.65
CA ALA A 63 -28.80 41.29 22.82
C ALA A 63 -29.92 42.26 22.41
N GLN A 64 -29.63 43.14 21.44
CA GLN A 64 -30.61 44.07 20.90
C GLN A 64 -31.70 43.36 20.10
N ALA A 65 -31.31 42.30 19.37
CA ALA A 65 -32.24 41.43 18.66
C ALA A 65 -33.26 40.79 19.61
N ALA A 66 -32.80 40.25 20.75
CA ALA A 66 -33.67 39.64 21.75
C ALA A 66 -34.67 40.66 22.33
N GLU A 67 -34.22 41.90 22.61
CA GLU A 67 -35.09 42.97 23.10
C GLU A 67 -36.19 43.31 22.08
N TYR A 68 -35.83 43.52 20.81
CA TYR A 68 -36.78 43.92 19.76
C TYR A 68 -37.76 42.80 19.41
N ILE A 69 -37.30 41.55 19.35
CA ILE A 69 -38.20 40.40 19.17
C ILE A 69 -39.11 40.23 20.40
N GLY A 70 -38.59 40.49 21.61
CA GLY A 70 -39.38 40.52 22.84
C GLY A 70 -40.50 41.56 22.80
N LYS A 71 -40.25 42.76 22.27
CA LYS A 71 -41.28 43.80 22.04
C LYS A 71 -42.37 43.31 21.08
N ALA A 72 -41.99 42.67 19.98
CA ALA A 72 -42.94 42.07 19.04
C ALA A 72 -43.83 40.99 19.70
N ILE A 73 -43.25 40.15 20.55
CA ILE A 73 -43.97 39.13 21.33
C ILE A 73 -44.90 39.77 22.36
N GLY A 74 -44.48 40.85 23.02
CA GLY A 74 -45.31 41.59 23.97
C GLY A 74 -46.56 42.18 23.32
N LEU A 75 -46.43 42.69 22.08
CA LEU A 75 -47.52 43.21 21.26
C LEU A 75 -48.41 42.10 20.69
N LYS A 76 -47.82 40.93 20.38
CA LYS A 76 -48.52 39.77 19.82
C LYS A 76 -48.09 38.46 20.52
N PRO A 77 -48.74 38.09 21.65
CA PRO A 77 -48.33 36.93 22.45
C PRO A 77 -48.53 35.55 21.80
N ASP A 78 -49.25 35.47 20.68
CA ASP A 78 -49.44 34.26 19.87
C ASP A 78 -48.51 34.22 18.64
N TYR A 79 -47.49 35.08 18.57
CA TYR A 79 -46.58 35.20 17.43
C TYR A 79 -45.53 34.09 17.38
N ALA A 80 -45.92 32.88 16.96
CA ALA A 80 -45.06 31.69 16.90
C ALA A 80 -43.71 31.94 16.19
N ARG A 81 -43.72 32.63 15.05
CA ARG A 81 -42.49 32.99 14.29
C ARG A 81 -41.55 33.90 15.10
N ALA A 82 -42.07 34.81 15.92
CA ALA A 82 -41.22 35.65 16.76
C ALA A 82 -40.58 34.83 17.89
N TYR A 83 -41.33 33.93 18.53
CA TYR A 83 -40.78 32.99 19.52
C TYR A 83 -39.69 32.09 18.93
N ALA A 84 -39.90 31.51 17.74
CA ALA A 84 -38.90 30.64 17.10
C ALA A 84 -37.58 31.36 16.82
N ASN A 85 -37.66 32.63 16.38
CA ASN A 85 -36.48 33.44 16.11
C ASN A 85 -35.81 33.95 17.41
N LEU A 86 -36.59 34.26 18.45
CA LEU A 86 -36.04 34.57 19.77
C LEU A 86 -35.26 33.37 20.32
N ALA A 87 -35.77 32.15 20.16
CA ALA A 87 -35.09 30.94 20.59
C ALA A 87 -33.73 30.77 19.88
N ALA A 88 -33.66 31.03 18.56
CA ALA A 88 -32.41 31.02 17.81
C ALA A 88 -31.42 32.09 18.32
N VAL A 89 -31.90 33.30 18.63
CA VAL A 89 -31.06 34.37 19.21
C VAL A 89 -30.52 33.98 20.59
N LEU A 90 -31.37 33.39 21.45
CA LEU A 90 -30.96 32.93 22.78
C LEU A 90 -29.91 31.83 22.70
N ARG A 91 -30.04 30.90 21.75
CA ARG A 91 -29.06 29.85 21.45
C ARG A 91 -27.68 30.44 21.12
N GLU A 92 -27.61 31.43 20.21
CA GLU A 92 -26.34 32.11 19.86
C GLU A 92 -25.69 32.79 21.07
N THR A 93 -26.48 33.28 22.03
CA THR A 93 -25.98 33.84 23.29
C THR A 93 -25.70 32.80 24.39
N ARG A 94 -25.73 31.50 24.06
CA ARG A 94 -25.53 30.36 24.97
C ARG A 94 -26.51 30.27 26.15
N GLN A 95 -27.70 30.86 26.02
CA GLN A 95 -28.77 30.75 27.02
C GLN A 95 -29.69 29.56 26.70
N LEU A 96 -29.13 28.34 26.78
CA LEU A 96 -29.74 27.14 26.21
C LEU A 96 -31.11 26.74 26.80
N GLU A 97 -31.29 26.85 28.13
CA GLU A 97 -32.57 26.51 28.76
C GLU A 97 -33.69 27.50 28.40
N ALA A 98 -33.38 28.79 28.42
CA ALA A 98 -34.32 29.82 27.98
C ALA A 98 -34.66 29.65 26.49
N ALA A 99 -33.67 29.30 25.66
CA ALA A 99 -33.88 28.99 24.25
C ALA A 99 -34.82 27.78 24.08
N ARG A 100 -34.62 26.72 24.86
CA ARG A 100 -35.46 25.50 24.86
C ARG A 100 -36.91 25.82 25.19
N GLU A 101 -37.16 26.54 26.29
CA GLU A 101 -38.52 26.93 26.70
C GLU A 101 -39.21 27.79 25.64
N THR A 102 -38.46 28.73 25.06
CA THR A 102 -38.93 29.64 24.01
C THR A 102 -39.26 28.89 22.72
N ALA A 103 -38.41 27.94 22.30
CA ALA A 103 -38.65 27.08 21.14
C ALA A 103 -39.89 26.18 21.35
N LEU A 104 -40.02 25.56 22.53
CA LEU A 104 -41.21 24.78 22.88
C LEU A 104 -42.49 25.64 22.88
N ARG A 105 -42.40 26.92 23.27
CA ARG A 105 -43.53 27.84 23.16
C ARG A 105 -43.90 28.11 21.70
N ALA A 106 -42.92 28.32 20.81
CA ALA A 106 -43.15 28.48 19.38
C ALA A 106 -43.87 27.26 18.78
N VAL A 107 -43.39 26.04 19.09
CA VAL A 107 -43.98 24.77 18.65
C VAL A 107 -45.42 24.59 19.17
N ARG A 108 -45.71 24.99 20.42
CA ARG A 108 -47.08 24.92 20.96
C ARG A 108 -48.04 25.91 20.31
N LEU A 109 -47.55 27.09 19.92
CA LEU A 109 -48.36 28.12 19.28
C LEU A 109 -48.69 27.77 17.83
N ASP A 110 -47.72 27.20 17.11
CA ASP A 110 -47.92 26.70 15.75
C ASP A 110 -47.19 25.36 15.54
N PRO A 111 -47.88 24.23 15.76
CA PRO A 111 -47.31 22.90 15.52
C PRO A 111 -46.98 22.62 14.05
N GLY A 112 -47.53 23.41 13.10
CA GLY A 112 -47.27 23.30 11.67
C GLY A 112 -46.08 24.14 11.18
N PHE A 113 -45.37 24.83 12.07
CA PHE A 113 -44.24 25.66 11.71
C PHE A 113 -42.92 24.89 11.78
N ALA A 114 -42.53 24.26 10.66
CA ALA A 114 -41.32 23.42 10.58
C ALA A 114 -40.03 24.11 11.11
N PRO A 115 -39.75 25.39 10.82
CA PRO A 115 -38.59 26.09 11.39
C PRO A 115 -38.56 26.14 12.93
N ALA A 116 -39.70 26.18 13.63
CA ALA A 116 -39.71 26.11 15.09
C ALA A 116 -39.24 24.76 15.62
N GLN A 117 -39.64 23.67 14.95
CA GLN A 117 -39.16 22.31 15.26
C GLN A 117 -37.67 22.15 14.93
N GLY A 118 -37.22 22.69 13.80
CA GLY A 118 -35.80 22.70 13.43
C GLY A 118 -34.93 23.45 14.45
N ASN A 119 -35.36 24.63 14.89
CA ASN A 119 -34.67 25.40 15.92
C ASN A 119 -34.66 24.67 17.28
N LEU A 120 -35.74 23.99 17.65
CA LEU A 120 -35.78 23.14 18.84
C LEU A 120 -34.74 22.00 18.74
N GLY A 121 -34.62 21.36 17.57
CA GLY A 121 -33.58 20.36 17.30
C GLY A 121 -32.17 20.90 17.50
N ASN A 122 -31.85 22.07 16.92
CA ASN A 122 -30.56 22.75 17.05
C ASN A 122 -30.21 23.03 18.53
N ILE A 123 -31.20 23.44 19.33
CA ILE A 123 -31.00 23.74 20.76
C ILE A 123 -30.80 22.46 21.58
N LEU A 124 -31.58 21.41 21.32
CA LEU A 124 -31.45 20.12 22.01
C LEU A 124 -30.10 19.46 21.71
N GLU A 125 -29.60 19.62 20.48
CA GLU A 125 -28.27 19.19 20.10
C GLU A 125 -27.18 19.89 20.91
N ASP A 126 -27.24 21.23 21.05
CA ASP A 126 -26.27 22.00 21.83
C ASP A 126 -26.29 21.64 23.33
N ILE A 127 -27.44 21.19 23.85
CA ILE A 127 -27.60 20.68 25.22
C ILE A 127 -27.03 19.25 25.36
N GLY A 128 -26.96 18.49 24.26
CA GLY A 128 -26.51 17.10 24.23
C GLY A 128 -27.65 16.07 24.31
N GLU A 129 -28.91 16.49 24.24
CA GLU A 129 -30.09 15.61 24.19
C GLU A 129 -30.32 15.09 22.74
N LEU A 130 -29.42 14.23 22.26
CA LEU A 130 -29.36 13.82 20.85
C LEU A 130 -30.62 13.12 20.35
N GLU A 131 -31.22 12.19 21.11
CA GLU A 131 -32.49 11.55 20.74
C GLU A 131 -33.62 12.55 20.57
N ALA A 132 -33.72 13.52 21.49
CA ALA A 132 -34.76 14.55 21.44
C ALA A 132 -34.52 15.49 20.25
N ALA A 133 -33.27 15.83 19.95
CA ALA A 133 -32.89 16.59 18.77
C ALA A 133 -33.30 15.85 17.47
N ALA A 134 -32.99 14.56 17.36
CA ALA A 134 -33.40 13.74 16.22
C ALA A 134 -34.91 13.74 16.01
N MET A 135 -35.69 13.60 17.09
CA MET A 135 -37.15 13.64 17.03
C MET A 135 -37.67 15.00 16.55
N ALA A 136 -37.10 16.10 17.05
CA ALA A 136 -37.49 17.45 16.63
C ALA A 136 -37.19 17.69 15.14
N TYR A 137 -36.01 17.27 14.65
CA TYR A 137 -35.68 17.38 13.24
C TYR A 137 -36.56 16.49 12.35
N LEU A 138 -36.84 15.25 12.74
CA LEU A 138 -37.72 14.35 12.00
C LEU A 138 -39.16 14.90 11.92
N GLU A 139 -39.64 15.54 12.98
CA GLU A 139 -40.93 16.23 12.96
C GLU A 139 -40.92 17.46 12.05
N ALA A 140 -39.83 18.24 12.04
CA ALA A 140 -39.64 19.32 11.07
C ALA A 140 -39.68 18.80 9.62
N CYS A 141 -39.04 17.66 9.34
CA CYS A 141 -39.07 16.99 8.04
C CYS A 141 -40.48 16.50 7.65
N ARG A 142 -41.27 16.04 8.63
CA ARG A 142 -42.65 15.59 8.43
C ARG A 142 -43.58 16.76 8.07
N ILE A 143 -43.38 17.90 8.73
CA ILE A 143 -44.16 19.12 8.50
C ILE A 143 -43.79 19.74 7.14
N ASP A 144 -42.50 19.87 6.83
CA ASP A 144 -42.00 20.34 5.54
C ASP A 144 -41.04 19.32 4.90
N PRO A 145 -41.55 18.47 3.98
CA PRO A 145 -40.74 17.50 3.25
C PRO A 145 -39.66 18.09 2.31
N PHE A 146 -39.62 19.41 2.10
CA PHE A 146 -38.62 20.10 1.28
C PHE A 146 -37.57 20.86 2.11
N PHE A 147 -37.64 20.78 3.44
CA PHE A 147 -36.74 21.49 4.34
C PHE A 147 -35.37 20.80 4.44
N ILE A 148 -34.42 21.23 3.60
CA ILE A 148 -33.09 20.62 3.47
C ILE A 148 -32.34 20.55 4.80
N GLU A 149 -32.27 21.68 5.52
CA GLU A 149 -31.51 21.79 6.77
C GLU A 149 -32.00 20.79 7.84
N ALA A 150 -33.31 20.66 8.01
CA ALA A 150 -33.88 19.68 8.95
C ALA A 150 -33.52 18.23 8.58
N HIS A 151 -33.53 17.88 7.29
CA HIS A 151 -33.17 16.53 6.85
C HIS A 151 -31.68 16.24 7.05
N THR A 152 -30.80 17.20 6.70
CA THR A 152 -29.35 17.02 6.87
C THR A 152 -28.94 16.98 8.34
N ASN A 153 -29.57 17.79 9.18
CA ASN A 153 -29.32 17.78 10.63
C ASN A 153 -29.88 16.50 11.27
N ALA A 154 -31.08 16.05 10.89
CA ALA A 154 -31.61 14.75 11.32
C ALA A 154 -30.66 13.61 10.97
N ALA A 155 -30.14 13.60 9.73
CA ALA A 155 -29.22 12.57 9.28
C ALA A 155 -27.90 12.58 10.06
N GLU A 156 -27.34 13.76 10.35
CA GLU A 156 -26.12 13.87 11.15
C GLU A 156 -26.32 13.38 12.60
N ILE A 157 -27.43 13.75 13.24
CA ILE A 157 -27.74 13.24 14.59
C ILE A 157 -27.97 11.73 14.57
N LEU A 158 -28.74 11.21 13.63
CA LEU A 158 -28.96 9.76 13.50
C LEU A 158 -27.65 9.00 13.28
N ARG A 159 -26.72 9.57 12.49
CA ARG A 159 -25.36 9.02 12.32
C ARG A 159 -24.61 8.95 13.65
N ARG A 160 -24.63 10.04 14.45
CA ARG A 160 -24.00 10.10 15.79
C ARG A 160 -24.64 9.14 16.80
N LEU A 161 -25.95 8.88 16.67
CA LEU A 161 -26.70 7.90 17.46
C LEU A 161 -26.48 6.44 17.01
N GLY A 162 -25.59 6.18 16.04
CA GLY A 162 -25.34 4.82 15.55
C GLY A 162 -26.46 4.26 14.66
N ARG A 163 -27.29 5.13 14.06
CA ARG A 163 -28.38 4.79 13.12
C ARG A 163 -28.08 5.27 11.68
N PRO A 164 -26.94 4.87 11.07
CA PRO A 164 -26.47 5.44 9.79
C PRO A 164 -27.33 5.05 8.57
N GLU A 165 -27.96 3.87 8.55
CA GLU A 165 -28.83 3.49 7.43
C GLU A 165 -30.12 4.31 7.39
N GLU A 166 -30.66 4.67 8.56
CA GLU A 166 -31.80 5.57 8.65
C GLU A 166 -31.41 6.99 8.21
N ALA A 167 -30.24 7.47 8.64
CA ALA A 167 -29.68 8.73 8.17
C ALA A 167 -29.55 8.78 6.64
N LEU A 168 -29.09 7.70 6.00
CA LEU A 168 -29.02 7.61 4.53
C LEU A 168 -30.40 7.70 3.87
N ASN A 169 -31.41 7.05 4.45
CA ASN A 169 -32.76 7.10 3.91
C ASN A 169 -33.34 8.51 4.00
N ILE A 170 -33.09 9.24 5.09
CA ILE A 170 -33.47 10.66 5.23
C ILE A 170 -32.80 11.51 4.14
N CYS A 171 -31.50 11.36 3.92
CA CYS A 171 -30.81 12.10 2.87
C CYS A 171 -31.29 11.75 1.45
N ARG A 172 -31.52 10.47 1.15
CA ARG A 172 -32.07 10.03 -0.16
C ARG A 172 -33.46 10.61 -0.40
N ALA A 173 -34.30 10.66 0.65
CA ALA A 173 -35.65 11.17 0.57
C ALA A 173 -35.68 12.68 0.24
N ILE A 174 -34.81 13.49 0.83
CA ILE A 174 -34.71 14.92 0.50
C ILE A 174 -34.05 15.13 -0.86
N ALA A 175 -33.00 14.37 -1.20
CA ALA A 175 -32.34 14.47 -2.51
C ALA A 175 -33.29 14.16 -3.68
N ALA A 176 -34.23 13.21 -3.49
CA ALA A 176 -35.26 12.91 -4.49
C ALA A 176 -36.26 14.06 -4.71
N ARG A 177 -36.50 14.89 -3.68
CA ARG A 177 -37.42 16.05 -3.73
C ARG A 177 -36.71 17.33 -4.16
N ARG A 178 -35.43 17.46 -3.83
CA ARG A 178 -34.55 18.61 -4.04
C ARG A 178 -33.25 18.16 -4.71
N ALA A 179 -33.38 17.73 -5.96
CA ALA A 179 -32.24 17.26 -6.76
C ALA A 179 -31.22 18.38 -7.10
N ASP A 180 -31.59 19.63 -6.84
CA ASP A 180 -30.79 20.85 -6.96
C ASP A 180 -29.92 21.14 -5.72
N ALA A 181 -30.17 20.47 -4.59
CA ALA A 181 -29.47 20.72 -3.33
C ALA A 181 -28.19 19.88 -3.18
N ALA A 182 -27.07 20.51 -2.87
CA ALA A 182 -25.78 19.84 -2.70
C ALA A 182 -25.62 19.19 -1.31
N GLU A 183 -26.22 19.78 -0.28
CA GLU A 183 -26.06 19.41 1.13
C GLU A 183 -26.49 17.97 1.44
N PRO A 184 -27.62 17.44 0.90
CA PRO A 184 -27.98 16.04 1.11
C PRO A 184 -26.93 15.07 0.58
N TYR A 185 -26.34 15.35 -0.58
CA TYR A 185 -25.29 14.51 -1.15
C TYR A 185 -23.99 14.57 -0.35
N PHE A 186 -23.62 15.76 0.15
CA PHE A 186 -22.47 15.88 1.06
C PHE A 186 -22.68 15.11 2.36
N ALA A 187 -23.86 15.20 2.97
CA ALA A 187 -24.22 14.44 4.16
C ALA A 187 -24.20 12.92 3.89
N MET A 188 -24.75 12.46 2.76
CA MET A 188 -24.65 11.06 2.33
C MET A 188 -23.19 10.62 2.22
N GLY A 189 -22.32 11.42 1.60
CA GLY A 189 -20.90 11.11 1.47
C GLY A 189 -20.23 10.87 2.83
N ASN A 190 -20.51 11.72 3.82
CA ASN A 190 -19.98 11.56 5.17
C ASN A 190 -20.49 10.29 5.87
N ILE A 191 -21.79 9.99 5.74
CA ILE A 191 -22.40 8.79 6.33
C ILE A 191 -21.84 7.52 5.67
N LEU A 192 -21.78 7.48 4.33
CA LEU A 192 -21.24 6.36 3.56
C LEU A 192 -19.76 6.11 3.85
N ARG A 193 -18.98 7.18 4.02
CA ARG A 193 -17.57 7.08 4.47
C ARG A 193 -17.48 6.40 5.84
N GLY A 194 -18.31 6.81 6.79
CA GLY A 194 -18.36 6.19 8.12
C GLY A 194 -18.81 4.72 8.10
N LEU A 195 -19.60 4.32 7.10
CA LEU A 195 -19.98 2.93 6.82
C LEU A 195 -18.94 2.15 6.02
N LEU A 196 -17.80 2.75 5.66
CA LEU A 196 -16.79 2.19 4.77
C LEU A 196 -17.30 1.85 3.35
N ARG A 197 -18.43 2.44 2.93
CA ARG A 197 -18.98 2.35 1.57
C ARG A 197 -18.33 3.40 0.67
N LEU A 198 -17.01 3.27 0.50
CA LEU A 198 -16.15 4.31 -0.10
C LEU A 198 -16.51 4.65 -1.55
N ASP A 199 -17.03 3.68 -2.31
CA ASP A 199 -17.48 3.88 -3.70
C ASP A 199 -18.63 4.87 -3.80
N GLU A 200 -19.70 4.59 -3.07
CA GLU A 200 -20.88 5.44 -2.99
C GLU A 200 -20.55 6.80 -2.35
N ALA A 201 -19.66 6.82 -1.34
CA ALA A 201 -19.24 8.07 -0.70
C ALA A 201 -18.58 9.03 -1.70
N GLY A 202 -17.67 8.51 -2.52
CA GLY A 202 -17.00 9.30 -3.57
C GLY A 202 -17.98 9.86 -4.58
N GLU A 203 -18.98 9.07 -5.00
CA GLU A 203 -20.00 9.53 -5.94
C GLU A 203 -20.91 10.60 -5.34
N ALA A 204 -21.29 10.44 -4.06
CA ALA A 204 -22.07 11.45 -3.35
C ALA A 204 -21.31 12.79 -3.25
N PHE A 205 -20.00 12.77 -2.95
CA PHE A 205 -19.19 14.00 -2.95
C PHE A 205 -19.06 14.63 -4.34
N ARG A 206 -18.84 13.84 -5.40
CA ARG A 206 -18.82 14.36 -6.78
C ARG A 206 -20.15 15.01 -7.16
N ARG A 207 -21.27 14.42 -6.75
CA ARG A 207 -22.60 14.99 -6.99
C ARG A 207 -22.80 16.31 -6.24
N ALA A 208 -22.36 16.39 -4.98
CA ALA A 208 -22.39 17.63 -4.21
C ALA A 208 -21.55 18.74 -4.90
N ILE A 209 -20.35 18.41 -5.38
CA ILE A 209 -19.48 19.34 -6.13
C ILE A 209 -20.11 19.77 -7.45
N ALA A 210 -20.75 18.86 -8.19
CA ALA A 210 -21.40 19.20 -9.46
C ALA A 210 -22.55 20.20 -9.28
N LEU A 211 -23.27 20.13 -8.15
CA LEU A 211 -24.34 21.06 -7.79
C LEU A 211 -23.80 22.36 -7.18
N ARG A 212 -22.70 22.29 -6.44
CA ARG A 212 -22.03 23.41 -5.79
C ARG A 212 -20.51 23.34 -6.01
N PRO A 213 -19.99 23.92 -7.12
CA PRO A 213 -18.56 23.88 -7.44
C PRO A 213 -17.65 24.64 -6.46
N ASP A 214 -18.21 25.48 -5.58
CA ASP A 214 -17.50 26.21 -4.52
C ASP A 214 -17.55 25.50 -3.16
N TYR A 215 -17.90 24.21 -3.10
CA TYR A 215 -18.01 23.43 -1.87
C TYR A 215 -16.65 22.84 -1.41
N ALA A 216 -15.81 23.66 -0.79
CA ALA A 216 -14.45 23.29 -0.37
C ALA A 216 -14.38 22.01 0.49
N GLU A 217 -15.28 21.83 1.46
CA GLU A 217 -15.32 20.65 2.32
C GLU A 217 -15.63 19.36 1.54
N ALA A 218 -16.44 19.43 0.48
CA ALA A 218 -16.74 18.29 -0.39
C ALA A 218 -15.51 17.86 -1.20
N TYR A 219 -14.71 18.81 -1.69
CA TYR A 219 -13.42 18.53 -2.33
C TYR A 219 -12.42 17.87 -1.36
N CYS A 220 -12.30 18.40 -0.14
CA CYS A 220 -11.42 17.81 0.87
C CYS A 220 -11.83 16.35 1.16
N ASN A 221 -13.12 16.11 1.40
CA ASN A 221 -13.62 14.76 1.68
C ASN A 221 -13.51 13.82 0.47
N LEU A 222 -13.69 14.31 -0.77
CA LEU A 222 -13.43 13.54 -1.98
C LEU A 222 -11.94 13.15 -2.06
N GLY A 223 -11.03 14.07 -1.74
CA GLY A 223 -9.60 13.79 -1.68
C GLY A 223 -9.28 12.65 -0.73
N ASN A 224 -9.89 12.63 0.47
CA ASN A 224 -9.72 11.53 1.43
C ASN A 224 -10.17 10.19 0.83
N ILE A 225 -11.31 10.16 0.13
CA ILE A 225 -11.81 8.94 -0.53
C ILE A 225 -10.85 8.48 -1.63
N LEU A 226 -10.35 9.39 -2.47
CA LEU A 226 -9.41 9.07 -3.55
C LEU A 226 -8.09 8.53 -3.00
N GLN A 227 -7.60 9.13 -1.90
CA GLN A 227 -6.39 8.66 -1.22
C GLN A 227 -6.56 7.25 -0.66
N HIS A 228 -7.70 6.94 -0.03
CA HIS A 228 -8.00 5.58 0.43
C HIS A 228 -8.06 4.55 -0.71
N ARG A 229 -8.43 4.96 -1.93
CA ARG A 229 -8.42 4.09 -3.12
C ARG A 229 -7.06 4.00 -3.81
N GLY A 230 -6.05 4.73 -3.34
CA GLY A 230 -4.74 4.82 -3.97
C GLY A 230 -4.67 5.75 -5.18
N ASP A 231 -5.74 6.49 -5.52
CA ASP A 231 -5.68 7.57 -6.52
C ASP A 231 -5.10 8.84 -5.88
N VAL A 232 -3.80 8.79 -5.60
CA VAL A 232 -3.05 9.89 -4.98
C VAL A 232 -3.03 11.15 -5.87
N PRO A 233 -2.85 11.07 -7.20
CA PRO A 233 -2.94 12.26 -8.06
C PRO A 233 -4.31 12.93 -8.00
N GLY A 234 -5.41 12.16 -8.05
CA GLY A 234 -6.76 12.67 -7.90
C GLY A 234 -6.98 13.30 -6.52
N ALA A 235 -6.45 12.68 -5.47
CA ALA A 235 -6.52 13.22 -4.11
C ALA A 235 -5.85 14.59 -3.99
N ILE A 236 -4.62 14.74 -4.52
CA ILE A 236 -3.89 16.01 -4.54
C ILE A 236 -4.72 17.09 -5.24
N ALA A 237 -5.24 16.80 -6.44
CA ALA A 237 -6.05 17.75 -7.19
C ALA A 237 -7.32 18.16 -6.41
N ALA A 238 -7.96 17.23 -5.70
CA ALA A 238 -9.12 17.54 -4.87
C ALA A 238 -8.74 18.45 -3.67
N TYR A 239 -7.65 18.16 -2.95
CA TYR A 239 -7.17 19.03 -1.87
C TYR A 239 -6.76 20.41 -2.36
N GLU A 240 -6.09 20.51 -3.51
CA GLU A 240 -5.71 21.79 -4.12
C GLU A 240 -6.94 22.63 -4.50
N ASN A 241 -8.00 22.01 -5.03
CA ASN A 241 -9.27 22.70 -5.27
C ASN A 241 -9.92 23.18 -3.95
N ALA A 242 -9.92 22.35 -2.91
CA ALA A 242 -10.42 22.75 -1.58
C ALA A 242 -9.66 23.97 -1.04
N LEU A 243 -8.34 23.99 -1.20
CA LEU A 243 -7.46 25.08 -0.74
C LEU A 243 -7.55 26.33 -1.61
N ALA A 244 -7.83 26.19 -2.91
CA ALA A 244 -8.09 27.33 -3.79
C ALA A 244 -9.38 28.07 -3.37
N LEU A 245 -10.39 27.33 -2.92
CA LEU A 245 -11.65 27.88 -2.41
C LEU A 245 -11.51 28.40 -0.97
N LYS A 246 -10.79 27.67 -0.12
CA LYS A 246 -10.62 28.00 1.32
C LYS A 246 -9.17 27.77 1.76
N PRO A 247 -8.27 28.77 1.59
CA PRO A 247 -6.85 28.62 1.91
C PRO A 247 -6.53 28.31 3.38
N GLY A 248 -7.43 28.69 4.30
CA GLY A 248 -7.29 28.48 5.74
C GLY A 248 -7.72 27.09 6.26
N MET A 249 -7.95 26.12 5.38
CA MET A 249 -8.37 24.77 5.78
C MET A 249 -7.15 23.91 6.20
N ALA A 250 -6.84 23.89 7.50
CA ALA A 250 -5.69 23.15 8.04
C ALA A 250 -5.72 21.64 7.72
N GLU A 251 -6.91 21.03 7.75
CA GLU A 251 -7.11 19.61 7.41
C GLU A 251 -6.69 19.30 5.96
N ALA A 252 -7.07 20.14 5.00
CA ALA A 252 -6.70 19.94 3.60
C ALA A 252 -5.18 20.07 3.38
N HIS A 253 -4.49 20.98 4.10
CA HIS A 253 -3.02 21.06 4.08
C HIS A 253 -2.37 19.81 4.68
N CYS A 254 -2.92 19.28 5.78
CA CYS A 254 -2.46 18.03 6.38
C CYS A 254 -2.56 16.87 5.40
N ASN A 255 -3.75 16.68 4.80
CA ASN A 255 -4.00 15.57 3.88
C ASN A 255 -3.21 15.69 2.58
N LEU A 256 -3.03 16.92 2.09
CA LEU A 256 -2.14 17.22 0.96
C LEU A 256 -0.68 16.87 1.28
N GLY A 257 -0.20 17.15 2.50
CA GLY A 257 1.12 16.75 2.97
C GLY A 257 1.34 15.24 2.91
N ALA A 258 0.38 14.47 3.42
CA ALA A 258 0.42 13.01 3.39
C ALA A 258 0.36 12.44 1.95
N ALA A 259 -0.43 13.05 1.07
CA ALA A 259 -0.50 12.67 -0.33
C ALA A 259 0.83 12.95 -1.06
N TYR A 260 1.49 14.07 -0.78
CA TYR A 260 2.82 14.37 -1.32
C TYR A 260 3.91 13.42 -0.81
N GLU A 261 3.86 13.04 0.47
CA GLU A 261 4.77 12.04 1.03
C GLU A 261 4.62 10.69 0.30
N THR A 262 3.38 10.28 0.02
CA THR A 262 3.09 9.05 -0.74
C THR A 262 3.71 9.09 -2.16
N GLN A 263 3.74 10.25 -2.81
CA GLN A 263 4.43 10.46 -4.10
C GLN A 263 5.93 10.72 -3.98
N ARG A 264 6.52 10.66 -2.78
CA ARG A 264 7.92 11.02 -2.49
C ARG A 264 8.28 12.48 -2.86
N ARG A 265 7.28 13.37 -2.92
CA ARG A 265 7.45 14.82 -3.10
C ARG A 265 7.71 15.49 -1.75
N LEU A 266 8.86 15.17 -1.14
CA LEU A 266 9.14 15.45 0.27
C LEU A 266 9.14 16.95 0.61
N ASP A 267 9.62 17.81 -0.30
CA ASP A 267 9.64 19.27 -0.07
C ASP A 267 8.23 19.88 -0.06
N ASP A 268 7.35 19.39 -0.94
CA ASP A 268 5.96 19.84 -1.00
C ASP A 268 5.18 19.34 0.22
N ALA A 269 5.45 18.10 0.67
CA ALA A 269 4.91 17.56 1.92
C ALA A 269 5.30 18.42 3.13
N LEU A 270 6.59 18.76 3.28
CA LEU A 270 7.05 19.65 4.35
C LEU A 270 6.40 21.03 4.30
N ARG A 271 6.21 21.61 3.11
CA ARG A 271 5.53 22.90 2.96
C ARG A 271 4.07 22.82 3.41
N ALA A 272 3.35 21.78 2.99
CA ALA A 272 1.95 21.57 3.35
C ALA A 272 1.79 21.34 4.86
N TYR A 273 2.63 20.49 5.47
CA TYR A 273 2.60 20.28 6.92
C TYR A 273 2.91 21.55 7.72
N ARG A 274 3.90 22.35 7.31
CA ARG A 274 4.18 23.65 7.95
C ARG A 274 2.97 24.58 7.89
N GLN A 275 2.27 24.62 6.75
CA GLN A 275 1.07 25.44 6.60
C GLN A 275 -0.09 24.93 7.47
N ALA A 276 -0.30 23.62 7.56
CA ALA A 276 -1.29 23.02 8.45
C ALA A 276 -1.03 23.40 9.92
N ILE A 277 0.22 23.27 10.38
CA ILE A 277 0.63 23.60 11.75
C ILE A 277 0.56 25.10 12.03
N ALA A 278 0.85 25.95 11.04
CA ALA A 278 0.72 27.40 11.18
C ALA A 278 -0.75 27.83 11.33
N LEU A 279 -1.67 27.14 10.64
CA LEU A 279 -3.12 27.38 10.75
C LEU A 279 -3.72 26.80 12.03
N ASN A 280 -3.22 25.65 12.48
CA ASN A 280 -3.65 24.99 13.71
C ASN A 280 -2.43 24.38 14.45
N PRO A 281 -1.88 25.07 15.46
CA PRO A 281 -0.71 24.60 16.22
C PRO A 281 -0.93 23.30 17.01
N ASP A 282 -2.19 22.95 17.29
CA ASP A 282 -2.59 21.79 18.11
C ASP A 282 -2.56 20.47 17.33
N LEU A 283 -2.24 20.50 16.03
CA LEU A 283 -2.06 19.31 15.18
C LEU A 283 -0.75 18.56 15.51
N VAL A 284 -0.60 18.03 16.73
CA VAL A 284 0.64 17.36 17.17
C VAL A 284 0.92 16.12 16.33
N GLY A 285 -0.08 15.33 15.93
CA GLY A 285 0.12 14.19 15.03
C GLY A 285 0.77 14.59 13.70
N VAL A 286 0.41 15.76 13.15
CA VAL A 286 1.00 16.32 11.92
C VAL A 286 2.42 16.83 12.18
N ARG A 287 2.64 17.47 13.33
CA ARG A 287 3.98 17.90 13.77
C ARG A 287 4.93 16.70 13.88
N MET A 288 4.46 15.58 14.43
CA MET A 288 5.24 14.34 14.54
C MET A 288 5.58 13.73 13.18
N GLN A 289 4.63 13.73 12.23
CA GLN A 289 4.87 13.30 10.85
C GLN A 289 5.90 14.21 10.15
N MET A 290 5.76 15.52 10.29
CA MET A 290 6.71 16.49 9.75
C MET A 290 8.13 16.24 10.31
N LEU A 291 8.28 16.06 11.61
CA LEU A 291 9.58 15.78 12.25
C LEU A 291 10.19 14.46 11.75
N HIS A 292 9.37 13.41 11.61
CA HIS A 292 9.82 12.16 11.01
C HIS A 292 10.32 12.34 9.57
N LEU A 293 9.59 13.12 8.76
CA LEU A 293 9.99 13.44 7.39
C LEU A 293 11.30 14.24 7.34
N ARG A 294 11.47 15.21 8.25
CA ARG A 294 12.73 15.97 8.40
C ARG A 294 13.90 15.06 8.74
N ARG A 295 13.72 14.08 9.63
CA ARG A 295 14.72 13.02 9.86
C ARG A 295 15.01 12.21 8.60
N ALA A 296 13.97 11.80 7.87
CA ALA A 296 14.11 11.00 6.65
C ALA A 296 14.90 11.71 5.54
N ILE A 297 14.92 13.05 5.52
CA ILE A 297 15.76 13.83 4.60
C ILE A 297 17.05 14.37 5.26
N CYS A 298 17.29 14.06 6.53
CA CYS A 298 18.39 14.62 7.33
C CYS A 298 18.40 16.17 7.37
N ASP A 299 17.22 16.79 7.40
CA ASP A 299 17.08 18.21 7.75
C ASP A 299 17.06 18.36 9.27
N TRP A 300 18.22 18.70 9.84
CA TRP A 300 18.43 18.72 11.28
C TRP A 300 18.35 20.11 11.92
N ALA A 301 17.97 21.15 11.18
CA ALA A 301 17.89 22.50 11.74
C ALA A 301 16.92 22.53 12.95
N ASP A 302 17.41 22.81 14.16
CA ASP A 302 16.61 22.85 15.39
C ASP A 302 15.81 21.57 15.72
N ILE A 303 16.10 20.43 15.06
CA ILE A 303 15.25 19.23 15.11
C ILE A 303 15.15 18.66 16.53
N GLU A 304 16.24 18.67 17.30
CA GLU A 304 16.24 18.13 18.67
C GLU A 304 15.37 18.95 19.62
N ALA A 305 15.36 20.28 19.45
CA ALA A 305 14.54 21.17 20.26
C ALA A 305 13.05 21.02 19.91
N GLU A 306 12.73 20.96 18.61
CA GLU A 306 11.36 20.75 18.15
C GLU A 306 10.81 19.37 18.57
N GLU A 307 11.60 18.31 18.49
CA GLU A 307 11.20 16.98 18.93
C GLU A 307 10.97 16.92 20.43
N LYS A 308 11.85 17.51 21.23
CA LYS A 308 11.65 17.58 22.67
C LYS A 308 10.34 18.30 23.03
N ALA A 309 10.04 19.41 22.34
CA ALA A 309 8.79 20.14 22.53
C ALA A 309 7.57 19.32 22.07
N ALA A 310 7.66 18.64 20.92
CA ALA A 310 6.58 17.83 20.39
C ALA A 310 6.29 16.61 21.28
N LEU A 311 7.32 15.91 21.76
CA LEU A 311 7.17 14.78 22.69
C LEU A 311 6.53 15.21 24.01
N ALA A 312 6.91 16.37 24.56
CA ALA A 312 6.29 16.91 25.76
C ALA A 312 4.79 17.21 25.57
N ALA A 313 4.41 17.70 24.38
CA ALA A 313 3.02 18.02 24.06
C ALA A 313 2.12 16.77 23.89
N ILE A 314 2.68 15.57 23.72
CA ILE A 314 1.89 14.33 23.59
C ILE A 314 1.13 14.01 24.89
N ALA A 315 1.74 14.28 26.04
CA ALA A 315 1.15 13.99 27.35
C ALA A 315 -0.20 14.71 27.53
N ASP A 316 -0.28 15.96 27.06
CA ASP A 316 -1.44 16.84 27.22
C ASP A 316 -2.43 16.79 26.03
N HIS A 317 -2.23 15.88 25.06
CA HIS A 317 -3.07 15.79 23.86
C HIS A 317 -3.89 14.50 23.79
N ASP A 318 -5.21 14.63 23.62
CA ASP A 318 -6.17 13.50 23.51
C ASP A 318 -6.21 12.74 22.16
N GLY A 319 -5.27 13.01 21.24
CA GLY A 319 -5.33 12.54 19.84
C GLY A 319 -4.36 11.41 19.55
N THR A 320 -4.49 10.83 18.36
CA THR A 320 -3.62 9.75 17.90
C THR A 320 -2.28 10.28 17.42
N ILE A 321 -1.21 9.63 17.86
CA ILE A 321 0.15 9.85 17.38
C ILE A 321 0.61 8.56 16.68
N PRO A 322 1.09 8.63 15.43
CA PRO A 322 1.59 7.45 14.74
C PRO A 322 2.72 6.78 15.53
N PRO A 323 2.53 5.54 16.05
CA PRO A 323 3.50 4.92 16.96
C PRO A 323 4.90 4.73 16.34
N PHE A 324 4.95 4.45 15.04
CA PHE A 324 6.21 4.25 14.30
C PHE A 324 7.13 5.47 14.34
N SER A 325 6.57 6.69 14.28
CA SER A 325 7.36 7.92 14.27
C SER A 325 8.18 8.10 15.56
N LEU A 326 7.66 7.61 16.69
CA LEU A 326 8.30 7.69 18.00
C LEU A 326 9.54 6.80 18.11
N LEU A 327 9.62 5.71 17.33
CA LEU A 327 10.75 4.77 17.40
C LEU A 327 12.09 5.42 17.03
N SER A 328 12.05 6.47 16.21
CA SER A 328 13.24 7.24 15.80
C SER A 328 13.61 8.38 16.75
N MET A 329 12.85 8.58 17.82
CA MET A 329 13.01 9.69 18.76
C MET A 329 13.32 9.20 20.18
N GLU A 330 13.86 10.07 21.02
CA GLU A 330 14.15 9.77 22.44
C GLU A 330 12.85 9.82 23.29
N SER A 331 11.87 9.00 22.93
CA SER A 331 10.51 9.01 23.52
C SER A 331 10.39 8.21 24.82
N GLY A 332 11.24 7.21 25.04
CA GLY A 332 11.10 6.23 26.13
C GLY A 332 9.94 5.24 25.94
N HIS A 333 9.88 4.18 26.76
CA HIS A 333 8.87 3.11 26.61
C HIS A 333 7.47 3.52 27.03
N ALA A 334 7.35 4.29 28.11
CA ALA A 334 6.06 4.68 28.66
C ALA A 334 5.24 5.48 27.63
N LEU A 335 5.89 6.42 26.94
CA LEU A 335 5.25 7.22 25.90
C LEU A 335 4.93 6.38 24.65
N GLN A 336 5.78 5.42 24.29
CA GLN A 336 5.50 4.47 23.20
C GLN A 336 4.25 3.62 23.49
N LEU A 337 4.12 3.12 24.73
CA LEU A 337 2.93 2.37 25.16
C LEU A 337 1.67 3.24 25.14
N GLU A 338 1.76 4.47 25.65
CA GLU A 338 0.62 5.39 25.68
C GLU A 338 0.14 5.73 24.27
N ALA A 339 1.06 6.11 23.38
CA ALA A 339 0.73 6.39 21.98
C ALA A 339 0.14 5.16 21.28
N ALA A 340 0.72 3.98 21.51
CA ALA A 340 0.20 2.72 20.95
C ALA A 340 -1.21 2.39 21.46
N ARG A 341 -1.51 2.63 22.75
CA ARG A 341 -2.85 2.45 23.32
C ARG A 341 -3.88 3.39 22.70
N ARG A 342 -3.54 4.68 22.56
CA ARG A 342 -4.43 5.67 21.92
C ARG A 342 -4.67 5.31 20.46
N TRP A 343 -3.62 4.87 19.75
CA TRP A 343 -3.73 4.40 18.37
C TRP A 343 -4.63 3.16 18.25
N ALA A 344 -4.43 2.14 19.09
CA ALA A 344 -5.25 0.93 19.12
C ALA A 344 -6.72 1.25 19.47
N GLY A 345 -6.96 2.15 20.42
CA GLY A 345 -8.30 2.57 20.84
C GLY A 345 -9.08 3.33 19.78
N ALA A 346 -8.39 3.97 18.83
CA ALA A 346 -8.99 4.70 17.71
C ALA A 346 -9.40 3.79 16.53
N LEU A 347 -9.00 2.51 16.54
CA LEU A 347 -9.48 1.54 15.56
C LEU A 347 -11.00 1.34 15.69
N HIS A 348 -11.66 1.01 14.58
CA HIS A 348 -13.12 0.84 14.54
C HIS A 348 -13.54 -0.60 14.88
N ALA A 349 -12.74 -1.60 14.51
CA ALA A 349 -13.06 -3.00 14.73
C ALA A 349 -13.16 -3.32 16.21
N ARG A 350 -14.07 -4.23 16.53
CA ARG A 350 -14.27 -4.76 17.87
C ARG A 350 -14.28 -6.28 17.78
N PRO A 351 -13.79 -6.99 18.81
CA PRO A 351 -13.81 -8.44 18.84
C PRO A 351 -15.21 -8.98 18.57
N CYS A 352 -15.35 -9.87 17.57
CA CYS A 352 -16.65 -10.39 17.16
C CYS A 352 -16.71 -11.91 16.98
N PHE A 353 -15.60 -12.62 17.21
CA PHE A 353 -15.50 -14.06 17.05
C PHE A 353 -15.48 -14.79 18.39
N THR A 354 -16.09 -15.99 18.41
CA THR A 354 -16.08 -16.88 19.58
C THR A 354 -15.30 -18.14 19.24
N HIS A 355 -14.26 -18.42 20.03
CA HIS A 355 -13.32 -19.51 19.75
C HIS A 355 -13.65 -20.76 20.54
N GLN A 356 -13.68 -21.91 19.85
CA GLN A 356 -13.80 -23.21 20.52
C GLN A 356 -12.44 -23.69 21.04
N PRO A 357 -12.39 -24.43 22.16
CA PRO A 357 -11.16 -25.06 22.62
C PRO A 357 -10.59 -26.00 21.56
N THR A 358 -9.30 -25.91 21.31
CA THR A 358 -8.59 -26.80 20.40
C THR A 358 -8.27 -28.13 21.08
N GLU A 359 -8.63 -29.25 20.44
CA GLU A 359 -8.30 -30.60 20.92
C GLU A 359 -6.79 -30.85 20.97
N ARG A 360 -6.33 -31.56 22.02
CA ARG A 360 -4.92 -31.94 22.13
C ARG A 360 -4.58 -33.04 21.12
N GLY A 361 -3.37 -32.99 20.54
CA GLY A 361 -2.85 -34.03 19.63
C GLY A 361 -3.12 -33.81 18.14
N ARG A 362 -3.86 -32.75 17.75
CA ARG A 362 -3.93 -32.32 16.35
C ARG A 362 -2.76 -31.40 15.98
N LYS A 363 -2.53 -31.23 14.67
CA LYS A 363 -1.61 -30.19 14.18
C LYS A 363 -2.11 -28.80 14.57
N LEU A 364 -1.21 -27.95 15.06
CA LEU A 364 -1.51 -26.56 15.38
C LEU A 364 -1.49 -25.73 14.09
N ARG A 365 -2.51 -24.88 13.90
CA ARG A 365 -2.61 -23.99 12.73
C ARG A 365 -2.02 -22.63 13.04
N ILE A 366 -0.94 -22.29 12.36
CA ILE A 366 -0.23 -21.01 12.51
C ILE A 366 -0.51 -20.15 11.28
N GLY A 367 -1.16 -19.01 11.48
CA GLY A 367 -1.39 -18.02 10.44
C GLY A 367 -0.34 -16.91 10.53
N TYR A 368 0.32 -16.56 9.43
CA TYR A 368 1.20 -15.40 9.33
C TYR A 368 0.57 -14.32 8.47
N LEU A 369 0.31 -13.15 9.04
CA LEU A 369 -0.41 -12.05 8.41
C LEU A 369 0.57 -10.93 8.02
N SER A 370 0.69 -10.62 6.72
CA SER A 370 1.63 -9.59 6.27
C SER A 370 1.31 -8.98 4.90
N ALA A 371 1.67 -7.70 4.74
CA ALA A 371 1.83 -7.09 3.42
C ALA A 371 3.17 -7.46 2.76
N ASP A 372 4.13 -7.99 3.51
CA ASP A 372 5.55 -7.93 3.15
C ASP A 372 6.10 -9.24 2.54
N PHE A 373 5.23 -10.13 2.06
CA PHE A 373 5.62 -11.38 1.41
C PHE A 373 6.06 -11.15 -0.04
N PHE A 374 7.05 -10.29 -0.25
CA PHE A 374 7.70 -9.97 -1.53
C PHE A 374 9.17 -9.59 -1.25
N ARG A 375 9.91 -8.95 -2.17
CA ARG A 375 11.25 -8.39 -1.87
C ARG A 375 11.22 -7.25 -0.84
N HIS A 376 11.01 -7.63 0.42
CA HIS A 376 10.96 -6.78 1.60
C HIS A 376 11.80 -7.39 2.73
N ALA A 377 12.26 -6.55 3.65
CA ALA A 377 13.14 -6.95 4.75
C ALA A 377 12.57 -8.12 5.58
N THR A 378 11.27 -8.09 5.92
CA THR A 378 10.56 -9.15 6.66
C THR A 378 10.70 -10.51 5.97
N ALA A 379 10.37 -10.57 4.68
CA ALA A 379 10.47 -11.80 3.88
C ALA A 379 11.92 -12.30 3.74
N VAL A 380 12.87 -11.39 3.52
CA VAL A 380 14.30 -11.73 3.41
C VAL A 380 14.83 -12.37 4.69
N LEU A 381 14.39 -11.88 5.86
CA LEU A 381 14.78 -12.43 7.16
C LEU A 381 14.14 -13.80 7.43
N MET A 382 12.87 -13.98 7.03
CA MET A 382 12.03 -15.08 7.50
C MET A 382 11.86 -16.24 6.52
N ALA A 383 12.29 -16.12 5.25
CA ALA A 383 12.06 -17.15 4.24
C ALA A 383 12.53 -18.54 4.69
N GLY A 384 13.79 -18.65 5.16
CA GLY A 384 14.31 -19.91 5.68
C GLY A 384 13.57 -20.42 6.93
N LEU A 385 13.03 -19.53 7.76
CA LEU A 385 12.23 -19.92 8.93
C LEU A 385 10.94 -20.61 8.48
N PHE A 386 10.23 -20.04 7.50
CA PHE A 386 9.02 -20.64 6.97
C PHE A 386 9.30 -22.02 6.37
N GLU A 387 10.41 -22.16 5.62
CA GLU A 387 10.88 -23.43 5.05
C GLU A 387 11.26 -24.48 6.12
N ALA A 388 11.62 -24.05 7.34
CA ALA A 388 12.13 -24.91 8.41
C ALA A 388 11.06 -25.31 9.45
N HIS A 389 9.81 -24.90 9.25
CA HIS A 389 8.71 -25.34 10.11
C HIS A 389 8.50 -26.85 10.00
N ASP A 390 8.10 -27.47 11.12
CA ASP A 390 7.78 -28.89 11.17
C ASP A 390 6.32 -29.10 10.77
N HIS A 391 6.13 -29.27 9.46
CA HIS A 391 4.81 -29.51 8.86
C HIS A 391 4.13 -30.80 9.35
N SER A 392 4.82 -31.68 10.09
CA SER A 392 4.18 -32.84 10.74
C SER A 392 3.41 -32.46 12.01
N ARG A 393 3.80 -31.36 12.66
CA ARG A 393 3.21 -30.84 13.91
C ARG A 393 2.41 -29.55 13.71
N PHE A 394 2.76 -28.77 12.71
CA PHE A 394 2.15 -27.48 12.41
C PHE A 394 1.57 -27.49 11.00
N GLU A 395 0.46 -26.80 10.81
CA GLU A 395 -0.05 -26.39 9.50
C GLU A 395 0.17 -24.89 9.40
N VAL A 396 0.97 -24.44 8.45
CA VAL A 396 1.47 -23.07 8.35
C VAL A 396 0.83 -22.37 7.16
N ILE A 397 0.13 -21.26 7.43
CA ILE A 397 -0.70 -20.57 6.45
C ILE A 397 -0.26 -19.11 6.36
N ALA A 398 0.00 -18.63 5.15
CA ALA A 398 0.26 -17.21 4.90
C ALA A 398 -1.02 -16.48 4.50
N TYR A 399 -1.22 -15.29 5.07
CA TYR A 399 -2.27 -14.34 4.71
C TYR A 399 -1.59 -13.07 4.18
N SER A 400 -1.51 -12.95 2.86
CA SER A 400 -0.82 -11.86 2.17
C SER A 400 -1.81 -10.80 1.70
N TYR A 401 -1.56 -9.52 1.98
CA TYR A 401 -2.33 -8.40 1.41
C TYR A 401 -1.43 -7.33 0.78
N GLY A 402 -0.22 -7.72 0.40
CA GLY A 402 0.70 -6.87 -0.34
C GLY A 402 0.92 -7.40 -1.75
N ALA A 403 1.73 -6.67 -2.51
CA ALA A 403 1.98 -6.96 -3.91
C ALA A 403 2.63 -8.34 -4.12
N ASP A 404 2.19 -9.04 -5.15
CA ASP A 404 2.95 -10.14 -5.73
C ASP A 404 3.98 -9.55 -6.71
N ASP A 405 5.21 -9.38 -6.23
CA ASP A 405 6.31 -8.82 -7.04
C ASP A 405 6.95 -9.85 -7.99
N ARG A 406 6.39 -11.07 -8.04
CA ARG A 406 6.85 -12.21 -8.86
C ARG A 406 8.32 -12.56 -8.69
N SER A 407 8.92 -12.16 -7.56
CA SER A 407 10.33 -12.43 -7.28
C SER A 407 10.59 -13.89 -6.90
N GLU A 408 11.85 -14.32 -7.00
CA GLU A 408 12.32 -15.60 -6.45
C GLU A 408 11.95 -15.74 -4.97
N LEU A 409 12.05 -14.65 -4.20
CA LEU A 409 11.68 -14.66 -2.79
C LEU A 409 10.18 -14.90 -2.58
N ARG A 410 9.32 -14.24 -3.36
CA ARG A 410 7.86 -14.48 -3.34
C ARG A 410 7.54 -15.95 -3.63
N GLN A 411 8.20 -16.54 -4.61
CA GLN A 411 8.02 -17.95 -4.97
C GLN A 411 8.51 -18.89 -3.87
N ARG A 412 9.68 -18.63 -3.29
CA ARG A 412 10.20 -19.38 -2.12
C ARG A 412 9.18 -19.37 -0.97
N LEU A 413 8.62 -18.21 -0.66
CA LEU A 413 7.58 -18.09 0.35
C LEU A 413 6.33 -18.89 -0.02
N GLY A 414 5.84 -18.77 -1.26
CA GLY A 414 4.68 -19.52 -1.75
C GLY A 414 4.82 -21.04 -1.60
N ASN A 415 6.04 -21.56 -1.76
CA ASN A 415 6.35 -22.98 -1.60
C ASN A 415 6.61 -23.41 -0.14
N ALA A 416 6.91 -22.46 0.75
CA ALA A 416 7.23 -22.74 2.15
C ALA A 416 5.98 -22.89 3.04
N PHE A 417 4.84 -22.35 2.64
CA PHE A 417 3.58 -22.45 3.39
C PHE A 417 2.75 -23.64 2.89
N ASP A 418 2.00 -24.30 3.79
CA ASP A 418 1.02 -25.31 3.40
C ASP A 418 -0.11 -24.69 2.57
N ARG A 419 -0.45 -23.43 2.87
CA ARG A 419 -1.41 -22.61 2.11
C ARG A 419 -0.95 -21.16 2.05
N PHE A 420 -1.13 -20.54 0.89
CA PHE A 420 -0.87 -19.12 0.67
C PHE A 420 -2.18 -18.44 0.26
N VAL A 421 -2.72 -17.58 1.12
CA VAL A 421 -4.00 -16.89 0.93
C VAL A 421 -3.72 -15.43 0.56
N ASP A 422 -4.21 -15.03 -0.61
CA ASP A 422 -4.18 -13.64 -1.06
C ASP A 422 -5.44 -12.89 -0.58
N LEU A 423 -5.23 -11.78 0.10
CA LEU A 423 -6.24 -10.89 0.69
C LEU A 423 -6.25 -9.52 -0.01
N ASN A 424 -5.55 -9.37 -1.13
CA ASN A 424 -5.67 -8.18 -1.98
C ASN A 424 -7.12 -8.01 -2.45
N GLY A 425 -7.66 -6.80 -2.31
CA GLY A 425 -9.06 -6.49 -2.64
C GLY A 425 -10.10 -7.02 -1.64
N VAL A 426 -9.69 -7.82 -0.64
CA VAL A 426 -10.58 -8.34 0.42
C VAL A 426 -10.66 -7.31 1.55
N GLY A 427 -11.84 -6.97 2.04
CA GLY A 427 -12.03 -6.03 3.16
C GLY A 427 -11.55 -6.58 4.52
N ASP A 428 -11.22 -5.74 5.49
CA ASP A 428 -10.62 -6.18 6.78
C ASP A 428 -11.49 -7.19 7.54
N ARG A 429 -12.81 -6.96 7.58
CA ARG A 429 -13.74 -7.86 8.27
C ARG A 429 -13.90 -9.21 7.55
N GLU A 430 -13.90 -9.19 6.23
CA GLU A 430 -13.97 -10.41 5.41
C GLU A 430 -12.68 -11.22 5.54
N ALA A 431 -11.52 -10.55 5.51
CA ALA A 431 -10.23 -11.17 5.80
C ALA A 431 -10.21 -11.82 7.20
N ALA A 432 -10.73 -11.13 8.22
CA ALA A 432 -10.84 -11.70 9.56
C ALA A 432 -11.79 -12.93 9.58
N GLN A 433 -12.91 -12.90 8.85
CA GLN A 433 -13.81 -14.05 8.72
C GLN A 433 -13.10 -15.26 8.07
N LEU A 434 -12.34 -15.05 6.99
CA LEU A 434 -11.57 -16.12 6.34
C LEU A 434 -10.56 -16.77 7.30
N ILE A 435 -9.82 -15.95 8.07
CA ILE A 435 -8.88 -16.43 9.08
C ILE A 435 -9.60 -17.24 10.17
N PHE A 436 -10.78 -16.78 10.61
CA PHE A 436 -11.59 -17.48 11.60
C PHE A 436 -12.12 -18.83 11.07
N ASP A 437 -12.61 -18.86 9.82
CA ASP A 437 -13.14 -20.06 9.16
C ASP A 437 -12.06 -21.12 8.93
N ASP A 438 -10.81 -20.69 8.72
CA ASP A 438 -9.62 -21.55 8.67
C ASP A 438 -9.26 -22.16 10.02
N LYS A 439 -9.89 -21.71 11.13
CA LYS A 439 -9.66 -22.16 12.50
C LYS A 439 -8.19 -22.04 12.91
N ILE A 440 -7.59 -20.89 12.58
CA ILE A 440 -6.22 -20.56 13.00
C ILE A 440 -6.12 -20.58 14.53
N ASP A 441 -5.15 -21.32 15.06
CA ASP A 441 -4.90 -21.40 16.51
C ASP A 441 -4.08 -20.19 16.99
N ILE A 442 -3.06 -19.82 16.21
CA ILE A 442 -2.16 -18.72 16.51
C ILE A 442 -2.03 -17.87 15.26
N LEU A 443 -2.46 -16.61 15.34
CA LEU A 443 -2.26 -15.62 14.29
C LEU A 443 -1.09 -14.71 14.64
N VAL A 444 -0.12 -14.64 13.76
CA VAL A 444 1.11 -13.86 13.93
C VAL A 444 1.05 -12.64 13.01
N ASP A 445 0.93 -11.46 13.61
CA ASP A 445 1.03 -10.18 12.92
C ASP A 445 2.51 -9.84 12.67
N LEU A 446 2.88 -9.80 11.38
CA LEU A 446 4.23 -9.46 10.92
C LEU A 446 4.35 -8.00 10.48
N LYS A 447 3.36 -7.14 10.79
CA LYS A 447 3.35 -5.74 10.38
C LYS A 447 3.34 -4.78 11.57
N GLY A 448 2.47 -4.99 12.55
CA GLY A 448 2.22 -4.04 13.63
C GLY A 448 1.83 -2.66 13.08
N TYR A 449 2.42 -1.57 13.58
CA TYR A 449 2.13 -0.19 13.11
C TYR A 449 3.09 0.32 12.02
N THR A 450 3.37 -0.51 11.01
CA THR A 450 4.19 -0.12 9.86
C THR A 450 3.33 0.29 8.65
N MET A 451 3.99 0.79 7.59
CA MET A 451 3.32 1.17 6.34
C MET A 451 2.47 0.00 5.78
N PHE A 452 1.26 0.31 5.33
CA PHE A 452 0.25 -0.64 4.84
C PHE A 452 -0.30 -1.63 5.88
N ALA A 453 -0.06 -1.44 7.17
CA ALA A 453 -0.64 -2.30 8.20
C ALA A 453 -2.17 -2.32 8.14
N ARG A 454 -2.76 -3.51 8.34
CA ARG A 454 -4.21 -3.75 8.41
C ARG A 454 -4.60 -4.26 9.81
N SER A 455 -4.27 -3.49 10.85
CA SER A 455 -4.47 -3.90 12.26
C SER A 455 -5.94 -4.13 12.63
N GLU A 456 -6.88 -3.59 11.87
CA GLU A 456 -8.32 -3.87 12.03
C GLU A 456 -8.63 -5.37 11.90
N ILE A 457 -7.91 -6.12 11.04
CA ILE A 457 -8.06 -7.58 10.90
C ILE A 457 -7.82 -8.27 12.25
N THR A 458 -6.71 -7.95 12.92
CA THR A 458 -6.38 -8.50 14.23
C THR A 458 -7.30 -7.98 15.34
N ALA A 459 -7.83 -6.75 15.22
CA ALA A 459 -8.73 -6.16 16.21
C ALA A 459 -10.11 -6.86 16.25
N PHE A 460 -10.56 -7.47 15.15
CA PHE A 460 -11.73 -8.37 15.17
C PHE A 460 -11.50 -9.67 15.97
N ARG A 461 -10.24 -9.99 16.29
CA ARG A 461 -9.78 -11.21 16.99
C ARG A 461 -10.20 -12.53 16.32
N PRO A 462 -9.84 -12.76 15.04
CA PRO A 462 -10.19 -13.98 14.31
C PRO A 462 -9.46 -15.24 14.76
N ALA A 463 -8.41 -15.14 15.60
CA ALA A 463 -7.75 -16.28 16.24
C ALA A 463 -7.78 -16.16 17.78
N PRO A 464 -7.75 -17.30 18.51
CA PRO A 464 -7.78 -17.29 19.97
C PRO A 464 -6.48 -16.79 20.60
N ILE A 465 -5.35 -16.91 19.89
CA ILE A 465 -4.04 -16.38 20.28
C ILE A 465 -3.53 -15.51 19.14
N GLN A 466 -3.14 -14.27 19.45
CA GLN A 466 -2.55 -13.35 18.48
C GLN A 466 -1.21 -12.82 18.96
N VAL A 467 -0.24 -12.74 18.05
CA VAL A 467 1.17 -12.48 18.38
C VAL A 467 1.73 -11.35 17.52
N ASN A 468 2.33 -10.34 18.13
CA ASN A 468 3.14 -9.34 17.42
C ASN A 468 4.58 -9.89 17.26
N PHE A 469 5.08 -9.95 16.03
CA PHE A 469 6.40 -10.50 15.76
C PHE A 469 7.11 -9.87 14.55
N VAL A 470 8.41 -9.59 14.73
CA VAL A 470 9.40 -9.07 13.76
C VAL A 470 9.12 -7.68 13.18
N GLY A 471 7.97 -7.47 12.54
CA GLY A 471 7.74 -6.31 11.68
C GLY A 471 7.76 -4.97 12.40
N TYR A 472 7.25 -4.92 13.62
CA TYR A 472 7.17 -3.71 14.43
C TYR A 472 7.94 -3.88 15.75
N PRO A 473 9.05 -3.13 15.95
CA PRO A 473 9.93 -3.27 17.12
C PRO A 473 9.42 -2.45 18.32
N GLY A 474 8.17 -2.68 18.72
CA GLY A 474 7.51 -1.98 19.82
C GLY A 474 6.19 -2.63 20.23
N THR A 475 5.59 -2.10 21.30
CA THR A 475 4.28 -2.52 21.81
C THR A 475 3.14 -2.09 20.88
N MET A 476 2.20 -2.98 20.63
CA MET A 476 0.94 -2.68 19.94
C MET A 476 -0.02 -1.91 20.84
N GLY A 477 0.19 -1.91 22.16
CA GLY A 477 -0.67 -1.21 23.11
C GLY A 477 -2.13 -1.68 23.07
N ALA A 478 -2.37 -2.89 22.56
CA ALA A 478 -3.69 -3.37 22.16
C ALA A 478 -4.10 -4.61 22.94
N ASP A 479 -5.34 -4.64 23.43
CA ASP A 479 -5.90 -5.81 24.13
C ASP A 479 -6.26 -6.97 23.18
N PHE A 480 -6.12 -6.75 21.86
CA PHE A 480 -6.33 -7.77 20.85
C PHE A 480 -5.05 -8.51 20.43
N ILE A 481 -3.87 -8.14 20.94
CA ILE A 481 -2.63 -8.89 20.73
C ILE A 481 -2.16 -9.45 22.07
N ASP A 482 -1.99 -10.77 22.16
CA ASP A 482 -1.76 -11.46 23.43
C ASP A 482 -0.27 -11.53 23.79
N TYR A 483 0.60 -11.71 22.79
CA TYR A 483 2.04 -11.92 23.00
C TYR A 483 2.90 -11.07 22.08
N VAL A 484 4.10 -10.74 22.55
CA VAL A 484 5.19 -10.19 21.74
C VAL A 484 6.38 -11.13 21.82
N ILE A 485 6.95 -11.49 20.68
CA ILE A 485 8.16 -12.32 20.62
C ILE A 485 9.39 -11.42 20.64
N ALA A 486 10.28 -11.70 21.58
CA ALA A 486 11.51 -10.94 21.83
C ALA A 486 12.65 -11.89 22.28
N ASP A 487 13.71 -11.34 22.85
CA ASP A 487 14.80 -12.07 23.49
C ASP A 487 15.25 -11.33 24.78
N PRO A 488 16.11 -11.94 25.62
CA PRO A 488 16.56 -11.32 26.88
C PRO A 488 17.30 -9.99 26.72
N VAL A 489 17.83 -9.69 25.52
CA VAL A 489 18.53 -8.45 25.24
C VAL A 489 17.57 -7.39 24.74
N THR A 490 16.75 -7.67 23.72
CA THR A 490 15.82 -6.71 23.11
C THR A 490 14.71 -6.29 24.04
N LEU A 491 14.14 -7.24 24.79
CA LEU A 491 13.07 -6.97 25.73
C LEU A 491 13.23 -7.81 27.01
N PRO A 492 14.07 -7.35 27.96
CA PRO A 492 14.22 -7.99 29.26
C PRO A 492 12.87 -8.07 30.02
N MET A 493 12.69 -9.11 30.85
CA MET A 493 11.39 -9.38 31.49
C MET A 493 10.93 -8.28 32.47
N ASP A 494 11.86 -7.48 33.00
CA ASP A 494 11.55 -6.34 33.87
C ASP A 494 10.85 -5.19 33.11
N GLN A 495 10.88 -5.19 31.78
CA GLN A 495 10.17 -4.23 30.93
C GLN A 495 8.71 -4.62 30.65
N GLN A 496 8.20 -5.73 31.19
CA GLN A 496 6.80 -6.15 31.05
C GLN A 496 5.76 -5.03 31.36
N PRO A 497 5.97 -4.11 32.32
CA PRO A 497 5.03 -3.01 32.56
C PRO A 497 4.82 -2.06 31.37
N PHE A 498 5.76 -2.02 30.42
CA PHE A 498 5.71 -1.14 29.25
C PHE A 498 5.15 -1.81 27.98
N TYR A 499 4.69 -3.05 28.09
CA TYR A 499 4.07 -3.80 26.99
C TYR A 499 2.67 -4.26 27.40
N ALA A 500 1.71 -4.10 26.49
CA ALA A 500 0.36 -4.62 26.70
C ALA A 500 0.36 -6.15 26.53
N GLU A 501 1.10 -6.60 25.53
CA GLU A 501 1.37 -8.00 25.23
C GLU A 501 2.23 -8.67 26.31
N LYS A 502 2.10 -9.99 26.44
CA LYS A 502 2.98 -10.77 27.30
C LYS A 502 4.28 -11.09 26.58
N ILE A 503 5.40 -10.84 27.26
CA ILE A 503 6.73 -11.04 26.69
C ILE A 503 7.01 -12.54 26.56
N VAL A 504 7.39 -12.96 25.36
CA VAL A 504 7.94 -14.29 25.10
C VAL A 504 9.38 -14.17 24.63
N GLN A 505 10.32 -14.61 25.47
CA GLN A 505 11.74 -14.53 25.15
C GLN A 505 12.22 -15.81 24.48
N LEU A 506 12.73 -15.69 23.26
CA LEU A 506 13.52 -16.73 22.61
C LEU A 506 14.93 -16.77 23.24
N PRO A 507 15.60 -17.94 23.27
CA PRO A 507 16.82 -18.11 24.06
C PRO A 507 18.02 -17.31 23.55
N ASP A 508 18.14 -17.15 22.22
CA ASP A 508 19.35 -16.64 21.58
C ASP A 508 19.15 -15.23 20.98
N CYS A 509 18.19 -15.09 20.06
CA CYS A 509 17.87 -13.83 19.38
C CYS A 509 16.39 -13.82 18.97
N TYR A 510 15.74 -12.65 18.98
CA TYR A 510 14.37 -12.51 18.50
C TYR A 510 14.27 -12.41 16.97
N GLN A 511 15.34 -12.02 16.29
CA GLN A 511 15.31 -11.78 14.86
C GLN A 511 15.65 -13.08 14.13
N PRO A 512 14.75 -13.62 13.31
CA PRO A 512 15.10 -14.71 12.41
C PRO A 512 16.03 -14.19 11.31
N ASN A 513 16.96 -15.02 10.88
CA ASN A 513 17.77 -14.73 9.70
C ASN A 513 17.87 -15.96 8.82
N ASP A 514 17.60 -15.79 7.54
CA ASP A 514 17.72 -16.85 6.52
C ASP A 514 19.21 -17.17 6.29
N ASP A 515 19.59 -18.41 6.62
CA ASP A 515 20.93 -18.96 6.45
C ASP A 515 21.24 -19.37 5.00
N ARG A 516 20.23 -19.33 4.11
CA ARG A 516 20.36 -19.57 2.66
C ARG A 516 20.58 -18.29 1.88
N ARG A 517 20.67 -17.12 2.53
CA ARG A 517 20.94 -15.84 1.86
C ARG A 517 22.23 -15.89 1.06
N ARG A 518 22.09 -15.79 -0.27
CA ARG A 518 23.21 -15.77 -1.21
C ARG A 518 23.95 -14.43 -1.14
N ILE A 519 25.27 -14.50 -1.23
CA ILE A 519 26.10 -13.31 -1.48
C ILE A 519 26.76 -13.51 -2.83
N ALA A 520 26.72 -12.50 -3.71
CA ALA A 520 27.35 -12.60 -5.01
C ALA A 520 28.85 -12.98 -4.86
N GLU A 521 29.32 -13.87 -5.74
CA GLU A 521 30.71 -14.32 -5.73
C GLU A 521 31.65 -13.16 -6.06
N ARG A 522 31.32 -12.42 -7.12
CA ARG A 522 32.02 -11.19 -7.49
C ARG A 522 31.77 -10.13 -6.43
N THR A 523 32.85 -9.62 -5.87
CA THR A 523 32.83 -8.39 -5.06
C THR A 523 33.11 -7.21 -5.98
N PRO A 524 32.26 -6.16 -6.02
CA PRO A 524 32.59 -4.96 -6.79
C PRO A 524 33.89 -4.34 -6.28
N THR A 525 34.60 -3.61 -7.13
CA THR A 525 35.81 -2.89 -6.72
C THR A 525 35.47 -1.63 -5.93
N ARG A 526 36.43 -1.12 -5.15
CA ARG A 526 36.26 0.17 -4.47
C ARG A 526 35.91 1.30 -5.44
N ALA A 527 36.56 1.33 -6.62
CA ALA A 527 36.31 2.34 -7.64
C ALA A 527 34.87 2.29 -8.19
N GLU A 528 34.34 1.09 -8.46
CA GLU A 528 32.94 0.90 -8.89
C GLU A 528 31.93 1.35 -7.83
N CYS A 529 32.31 1.33 -6.56
CA CYS A 529 31.50 1.84 -5.45
C CYS A 529 31.76 3.31 -5.10
N GLY A 530 32.60 4.03 -5.87
CA GLY A 530 32.97 5.42 -5.58
C GLY A 530 33.83 5.59 -4.33
N LEU A 531 34.45 4.52 -3.84
CA LEU A 531 35.33 4.50 -2.69
C LEU A 531 36.79 4.76 -3.10
N PRO A 532 37.62 5.37 -2.22
CA PRO A 532 39.03 5.55 -2.49
C PRO A 532 39.76 4.21 -2.55
N GLY A 533 40.79 4.11 -3.40
CA GLY A 533 41.58 2.87 -3.56
C GLY A 533 42.26 2.38 -2.27
N THR A 534 42.55 3.30 -1.35
CA THR A 534 43.14 3.03 -0.02
C THR A 534 42.40 3.81 1.07
N GLY A 535 42.62 3.47 2.33
CA GLY A 535 42.00 4.14 3.47
C GLY A 535 40.88 3.33 4.11
N PHE A 536 40.50 3.73 5.32
CA PHE A 536 39.50 3.04 6.14
C PHE A 536 38.08 3.43 5.72
N VAL A 537 37.20 2.46 5.55
CA VAL A 537 35.81 2.67 5.14
C VAL A 537 34.89 2.41 6.32
N PHE A 538 34.51 3.48 7.03
CA PHE A 538 33.35 3.41 7.91
C PHE A 538 32.08 3.29 7.05
N CYS A 539 31.07 2.55 7.49
CA CYS A 539 29.79 2.53 6.78
C CYS A 539 28.58 2.56 7.71
N CYS A 540 27.47 3.07 7.19
CA CYS A 540 26.15 2.94 7.79
C CYS A 540 25.11 2.87 6.67
N PHE A 541 24.55 1.68 6.43
CA PHE A 541 23.51 1.47 5.40
C PHE A 541 22.09 1.56 5.94
N ASN A 542 21.91 2.22 7.09
CA ASN A 542 20.60 2.44 7.67
C ASN A 542 19.75 3.39 6.82
N ASN A 543 18.42 3.26 6.97
CA ASN A 543 17.50 4.31 6.53
C ASN A 543 17.87 5.64 7.19
N SER A 544 17.80 6.73 6.42
CA SER A 544 18.24 8.07 6.82
C SER A 544 17.56 8.60 8.09
N TYR A 545 16.30 8.25 8.35
CA TYR A 545 15.59 8.69 9.56
C TYR A 545 16.18 8.12 10.86
N LYS A 546 17.05 7.10 10.79
CA LYS A 546 17.77 6.55 11.96
C LYS A 546 19.04 7.34 12.31
N LEU A 547 19.55 8.15 11.38
CA LEU A 547 20.74 8.95 11.60
C LEU A 547 20.36 10.16 12.48
N THR A 548 21.16 10.41 13.52
CA THR A 548 20.95 11.52 14.45
C THR A 548 22.13 12.48 14.41
N PRO A 549 21.92 13.78 14.72
CA PRO A 549 23.00 14.74 14.83
C PRO A 549 24.12 14.27 15.77
N LYS A 550 23.74 13.74 16.95
CA LYS A 550 24.69 13.23 17.97
C LYS A 550 25.63 12.14 17.45
N PHE A 551 25.11 11.16 16.70
CA PHE A 551 25.96 10.11 16.11
C PHE A 551 26.78 10.64 14.95
N PHE A 552 26.21 11.52 14.14
CA PHE A 552 26.93 12.15 13.04
C PHE A 552 28.13 12.99 13.54
N ASP A 553 27.98 13.68 14.67
CA ASP A 553 29.09 14.38 15.34
C ASP A 553 30.25 13.44 15.68
N VAL A 554 29.94 12.26 16.25
CA VAL A 554 30.94 11.22 16.54
C VAL A 554 31.62 10.77 15.25
N TRP A 555 30.84 10.51 14.20
CA TRP A 555 31.39 10.03 12.93
C TRP A 555 32.30 11.08 12.27
N MET A 556 31.95 12.37 12.36
CA MET A 556 32.82 13.43 11.86
C MET A 556 34.14 13.51 12.64
N ARG A 557 34.11 13.34 13.97
CA ARG A 557 35.34 13.24 14.78
C ARG A 557 36.17 12.01 14.43
N LEU A 558 35.54 10.86 14.16
CA LEU A 558 36.23 9.65 13.67
C LEU A 558 36.91 9.89 12.32
N LEU A 559 36.21 10.54 11.38
CA LEU A 559 36.80 10.94 10.10
C LEU A 559 37.99 11.88 10.31
N ALA A 560 37.90 12.89 11.18
CA ALA A 560 39.04 13.75 11.51
C ALA A 560 40.22 12.96 12.10
N ALA A 561 39.95 12.02 13.01
CA ALA A 561 40.96 11.27 13.75
C ALA A 561 41.63 10.14 12.96
N VAL A 562 41.04 9.74 11.82
CA VAL A 562 41.56 8.70 10.90
C VAL A 562 41.73 9.30 9.50
N PRO A 563 42.89 9.89 9.18
CA PRO A 563 43.14 10.51 7.88
C PRO A 563 42.95 9.55 6.71
N GLY A 564 42.36 10.05 5.61
CA GLY A 564 42.08 9.25 4.42
C GLY A 564 40.91 8.26 4.55
N SER A 565 40.25 8.19 5.71
CA SER A 565 39.03 7.40 5.85
C SER A 565 37.82 8.07 5.19
N VAL A 566 36.80 7.28 4.85
CA VAL A 566 35.52 7.75 4.32
C VAL A 566 34.37 7.16 5.12
N LEU A 567 33.22 7.84 5.07
CA LEU A 567 31.96 7.33 5.60
C LEU A 567 31.03 6.98 4.44
N TRP A 568 30.67 5.71 4.33
CA TRP A 568 29.86 5.16 3.25
C TRP A 568 28.40 4.98 3.72
N LEU A 569 27.50 5.74 3.13
CA LEU A 569 26.09 5.86 3.54
C LEU A 569 25.16 5.35 2.45
N TYR A 570 23.93 4.98 2.80
CA TYR A 570 22.92 4.61 1.79
C TYR A 570 22.35 5.85 1.07
N ASP A 571 22.25 5.79 -0.26
CA ASP A 571 21.65 6.85 -1.08
C ASP A 571 20.12 6.71 -1.09
N SER A 572 19.46 7.17 -0.02
CA SER A 572 18.02 6.92 0.21
C SER A 572 17.10 7.86 -0.57
N ASN A 573 17.49 9.13 -0.72
CA ASN A 573 16.77 10.13 -1.51
C ASN A 573 17.71 11.30 -1.86
N ALA A 574 17.29 12.11 -2.85
CA ALA A 574 18.10 13.20 -3.38
C ALA A 574 18.52 14.24 -2.32
N ARG A 575 17.68 14.50 -1.30
CA ARG A 575 17.95 15.52 -0.27
C ARG A 575 18.98 15.07 0.76
N VAL A 576 19.02 13.78 1.10
CA VAL A 576 19.93 13.23 2.12
C VAL A 576 21.39 13.49 1.77
N LYS A 577 21.77 13.27 0.51
CA LYS A 577 23.16 13.51 0.05
C LYS A 577 23.58 14.97 0.26
N ASP A 578 22.74 15.90 -0.16
CA ASP A 578 23.03 17.33 -0.07
C ASP A 578 23.05 17.80 1.39
N ASN A 579 22.06 17.36 2.18
CA ASN A 579 21.96 17.72 3.58
C ASN A 579 23.14 17.20 4.40
N LEU A 580 23.48 15.91 4.30
CA LEU A 580 24.58 15.33 5.07
C LEU A 580 25.95 15.91 4.65
N ARG A 581 26.14 16.27 3.37
CA ARG A 581 27.34 16.98 2.92
C ARG A 581 27.48 18.36 3.55
N ARG A 582 26.39 19.14 3.61
CA ARG A 582 26.37 20.42 4.32
C ARG A 582 26.66 20.23 5.81
N GLU A 583 26.07 19.20 6.43
CA GLU A 583 26.31 18.90 7.85
C GLU A 583 27.77 18.49 8.14
N ALA A 584 28.43 17.79 7.21
CA ALA A 584 29.85 17.47 7.31
C ALA A 584 30.74 18.72 7.16
N GLU A 585 30.44 19.57 6.19
CA GLU A 585 31.16 20.84 6.00
C GLU A 585 31.05 21.73 7.24
N ALA A 586 29.85 21.85 7.81
CA ALA A 586 29.61 22.60 9.04
C ALA A 586 30.42 22.07 10.25
N ARG A 587 30.85 20.81 10.21
CA ARG A 587 31.70 20.16 11.23
C ARG A 587 33.19 20.13 10.85
N GLY A 588 33.57 20.83 9.78
CA GLY A 588 34.95 20.93 9.32
C GLY A 588 35.48 19.67 8.62
N ILE A 589 34.59 18.81 8.12
CA ILE A 589 34.96 17.63 7.33
C ILE A 589 34.67 17.89 5.86
N ASP A 590 35.64 17.57 5.00
CA ASP A 590 35.47 17.60 3.54
C ASP A 590 34.24 16.76 3.13
N PRO A 591 33.22 17.37 2.51
CA PRO A 591 32.02 16.67 2.03
C PRO A 591 32.32 15.51 1.07
N GLY A 592 33.47 15.53 0.39
CA GLY A 592 33.95 14.44 -0.47
C GLY A 592 34.25 13.14 0.28
N ARG A 593 34.40 13.19 1.61
CA ARG A 593 34.60 12.02 2.47
C ARG A 593 33.31 11.27 2.80
N LEU A 594 32.15 11.83 2.43
CA LEU A 594 30.87 11.13 2.44
C LEU A 594 30.62 10.49 1.07
N VAL A 595 30.63 9.17 1.03
CA VAL A 595 30.32 8.38 -0.16
C VAL A 595 28.92 7.81 -0.03
N PHE A 596 28.14 7.80 -1.11
CA PHE A 596 26.74 7.36 -1.08
C PHE A 596 26.56 6.14 -1.99
N ALA A 597 26.13 5.03 -1.39
CA ALA A 597 25.92 3.76 -2.03
C ALA A 597 24.53 3.69 -2.67
N PRO A 598 24.41 3.51 -4.00
CA PRO A 598 23.11 3.42 -4.66
C PRO A 598 22.34 2.16 -4.26
N HIS A 599 21.06 2.08 -4.63
CA HIS A 599 20.31 0.83 -4.53
C HIS A 599 20.95 -0.25 -5.42
N MET A 600 21.09 -1.47 -4.90
CA MET A 600 21.53 -2.66 -5.64
C MET A 600 20.61 -3.85 -5.34
N MET A 601 20.70 -4.93 -6.12
CA MET A 601 20.05 -6.20 -5.77
C MET A 601 20.62 -6.73 -4.44
N ALA A 602 19.81 -7.48 -3.68
CA ALA A 602 20.18 -7.92 -2.33
C ALA A 602 21.53 -8.69 -2.30
N VAL A 603 21.76 -9.58 -3.27
CA VAL A 603 23.01 -10.37 -3.34
C VAL A 603 24.26 -9.51 -3.58
N ASP A 604 24.13 -8.44 -4.37
CA ASP A 604 25.21 -7.49 -4.65
C ASP A 604 25.39 -6.50 -3.50
N HIS A 605 24.29 -6.11 -2.84
CA HIS A 605 24.33 -5.32 -1.62
C HIS A 605 25.10 -6.06 -0.52
N LEU A 606 24.87 -7.36 -0.33
CA LEU A 606 25.65 -8.15 0.61
C LEU A 606 27.12 -8.26 0.18
N ALA A 607 27.39 -8.42 -1.12
CA ALA A 607 28.76 -8.56 -1.62
C ALA A 607 29.58 -7.28 -1.42
N ARG A 608 28.99 -6.10 -1.67
CA ARG A 608 29.68 -4.81 -1.51
C ARG A 608 30.07 -4.52 -0.05
N GLN A 609 29.36 -5.10 0.93
CA GLN A 609 29.68 -4.89 2.34
C GLN A 609 31.08 -5.40 2.71
N ARG A 610 31.66 -6.34 1.92
CA ARG A 610 33.05 -6.79 2.06
C ARG A 610 34.07 -5.66 1.91
N LEU A 611 33.71 -4.57 1.22
CA LEU A 611 34.56 -3.39 0.99
C LEU A 611 34.58 -2.40 2.15
N ALA A 612 33.55 -2.43 3.01
CA ALA A 612 33.53 -1.63 4.23
C ALA A 612 34.45 -2.26 5.27
N ASP A 613 34.99 -1.46 6.19
CA ASP A 613 35.88 -1.89 7.26
C ASP A 613 35.13 -2.04 8.60
N LEU A 614 34.30 -1.06 8.97
CA LEU A 614 33.52 -1.06 10.21
C LEU A 614 32.14 -0.44 9.99
N PHE A 615 31.08 -1.16 10.39
CA PHE A 615 29.73 -0.63 10.41
C PHE A 615 29.47 0.15 11.69
N LEU A 616 28.96 1.36 11.55
CA LEU A 616 28.59 2.28 12.62
C LEU A 616 27.07 2.29 12.80
N ASP A 617 26.59 1.67 13.88
CA ASP A 617 25.16 1.65 14.22
C ASP A 617 24.68 2.95 14.90
N THR A 618 23.36 3.13 15.02
CA THR A 618 22.67 4.34 15.49
C THR A 618 21.75 4.07 16.69
N LEU A 619 21.45 5.09 17.48
CA LEU A 619 20.46 5.09 18.57
C LEU A 619 19.64 6.40 18.49
N PRO A 620 18.32 6.45 18.80
CA PRO A 620 17.46 5.47 19.50
C PRO A 620 16.98 4.27 18.68
N TYR A 621 17.19 4.30 17.36
CA TYR A 621 16.77 3.24 16.45
C TYR A 621 18.01 2.59 15.80
N ASN A 622 18.30 1.35 16.20
CA ASN A 622 19.39 0.57 15.62
C ASN A 622 19.13 0.16 14.16
N ALA A 623 20.21 -0.21 13.49
CA ALA A 623 20.26 -1.14 12.38
C ALA A 623 19.63 -2.48 12.81
N HIS A 624 18.67 -2.96 12.02
CA HIS A 624 17.96 -4.21 12.27
C HIS A 624 18.43 -5.22 11.22
N THR A 625 17.68 -5.42 10.13
CA THR A 625 18.09 -6.22 8.97
C THR A 625 19.48 -5.83 8.45
N THR A 626 19.81 -4.53 8.48
CA THR A 626 21.12 -4.02 8.08
C THR A 626 22.27 -4.54 8.95
N THR A 627 22.04 -4.75 10.26
CA THR A 627 23.02 -5.40 11.15
C THR A 627 23.20 -6.86 10.76
N SER A 628 22.11 -7.59 10.55
CA SER A 628 22.22 -9.01 10.19
C SER A 628 22.79 -9.23 8.79
N ASP A 629 22.58 -8.31 7.85
CA ASP A 629 23.25 -8.27 6.55
C ASP A 629 24.77 -8.06 6.70
N ALA A 630 25.18 -7.09 7.52
CA ALA A 630 26.59 -6.81 7.78
C ALA A 630 27.31 -8.00 8.43
N LEU A 631 26.75 -8.55 9.50
CA LEU A 631 27.31 -9.71 10.18
C LEU A 631 27.37 -10.93 9.26
N TRP A 632 26.35 -11.14 8.43
CA TRP A 632 26.32 -12.22 7.41
C TRP A 632 27.41 -12.04 6.35
N ALA A 633 27.67 -10.81 5.91
CA ALA A 633 28.76 -10.49 4.98
C ALA A 633 30.15 -10.53 5.63
N GLY A 634 30.24 -10.71 6.95
CA GLY A 634 31.49 -10.70 7.71
C GLY A 634 32.00 -9.31 8.08
N LEU A 635 31.14 -8.29 7.99
CA LEU A 635 31.44 -6.90 8.36
C LEU A 635 31.17 -6.69 9.87
N PRO A 636 32.19 -6.29 10.66
CA PRO A 636 31.99 -5.98 12.08
C PRO A 636 31.07 -4.78 12.27
N VAL A 637 30.19 -4.87 13.27
CA VAL A 637 29.23 -3.82 13.65
C VAL A 637 29.52 -3.40 15.08
N ILE A 638 29.61 -2.10 15.36
CA ILE A 638 29.55 -1.58 16.72
C ILE A 638 28.20 -0.92 16.98
N THR A 639 27.69 -1.05 18.20
CA THR A 639 26.42 -0.43 18.59
C THR A 639 26.47 0.18 19.98
N LEU A 640 25.57 1.12 20.23
CA LEU A 640 25.26 1.68 21.54
C LEU A 640 23.92 1.10 21.98
N ALA A 641 23.90 0.29 23.04
CA ALA A 641 22.68 -0.28 23.56
C ALA A 641 21.83 0.81 24.23
N GLY A 642 20.61 1.00 23.74
CA GLY A 642 19.62 1.91 24.34
C GLY A 642 18.66 1.21 25.29
N ASP A 643 17.61 1.94 25.66
CA ASP A 643 16.60 1.43 26.59
C ASP A 643 15.47 0.69 25.86
N ALA A 644 14.99 1.24 24.74
CA ALA A 644 13.85 0.72 23.96
C ALA A 644 14.22 -0.42 23.02
N PHE A 645 13.25 -1.28 22.73
CA PHE A 645 13.39 -2.45 21.86
C PHE A 645 14.15 -2.09 20.57
N ALA A 646 13.70 -1.05 19.85
CA ALA A 646 14.31 -0.61 18.60
C ALA A 646 15.80 -0.22 18.72
N GLY A 647 16.24 0.20 19.90
CA GLY A 647 17.62 0.58 20.23
C GLY A 647 18.46 -0.55 20.85
N ARG A 648 17.95 -1.79 20.85
CA ARG A 648 18.63 -2.96 21.44
C ARG A 648 18.81 -4.13 20.46
N VAL A 649 18.27 -4.01 19.25
CA VAL A 649 18.31 -5.08 18.23
C VAL A 649 19.73 -5.43 17.80
N ALA A 650 20.58 -4.43 17.55
CA ALA A 650 21.96 -4.72 17.14
C ALA A 650 22.77 -5.39 18.24
N ALA A 651 22.51 -5.03 19.51
CA ALA A 651 23.14 -5.67 20.66
C ALA A 651 22.74 -7.15 20.79
N SER A 652 21.45 -7.46 20.56
CA SER A 652 20.95 -8.85 20.52
C SER A 652 21.65 -9.67 19.44
N LEU A 653 21.73 -9.15 18.22
CA LEU A 653 22.41 -9.82 17.09
C LEU A 653 23.90 -10.05 17.39
N LEU A 654 24.60 -9.05 17.95
CA LEU A 654 26.00 -9.15 18.34
C LEU A 654 26.22 -10.24 19.40
N GLN A 655 25.34 -10.32 20.41
CA GLN A 655 25.40 -11.38 21.41
C GLN A 655 25.16 -12.75 20.78
N ALA A 656 24.20 -12.87 19.87
CA ALA A 656 23.86 -14.12 19.19
C ALA A 656 24.93 -14.61 18.18
N VAL A 657 25.81 -13.73 17.68
CA VAL A 657 27.01 -14.13 16.92
C VAL A 657 28.27 -14.25 17.80
N GLY A 658 28.15 -14.04 19.11
CA GLY A 658 29.22 -14.17 20.08
C GLY A 658 30.19 -12.98 20.16
N LEU A 659 29.78 -11.78 19.74
CA LEU A 659 30.59 -10.56 19.78
C LEU A 659 30.05 -9.50 20.77
N PRO A 660 29.81 -9.83 22.06
CA PRO A 660 29.32 -8.85 23.04
C PRO A 660 30.30 -7.70 23.26
N GLU A 661 31.60 -7.87 22.96
CA GLU A 661 32.61 -6.83 23.06
C GLU A 661 32.43 -5.66 22.09
N LEU A 662 31.49 -5.76 21.13
CA LEU A 662 31.13 -4.70 20.20
C LEU A 662 29.88 -3.90 20.62
N VAL A 663 29.31 -4.23 21.78
CA VAL A 663 28.20 -3.49 22.39
C VAL A 663 28.77 -2.48 23.38
N THR A 664 28.38 -1.22 23.24
CA THR A 664 28.80 -0.10 24.10
C THR A 664 27.62 0.49 24.87
N HIS A 665 27.92 1.27 25.91
CA HIS A 665 26.90 1.82 26.84
C HIS A 665 27.00 3.34 27.04
N SER A 666 27.93 4.01 26.35
CA SER A 666 27.97 5.47 26.26
C SER A 666 28.48 5.90 24.88
N LEU A 667 28.13 7.11 24.44
CA LEU A 667 28.65 7.67 23.19
C LEU A 667 30.18 7.79 23.20
N ALA A 668 30.78 8.02 24.37
CA ALA A 668 32.23 8.08 24.54
C ALA A 668 32.88 6.71 24.31
N ASP A 669 32.30 5.64 24.88
CA ASP A 669 32.80 4.27 24.67
C ASP A 669 32.62 3.82 23.21
N TYR A 670 31.50 4.19 22.59
CA TYR A 670 31.25 3.97 21.17
C TYR A 670 32.34 4.60 20.31
N GLU A 671 32.64 5.89 20.52
CA GLU A 671 33.68 6.61 19.78
C GLU A 671 35.07 6.01 20.03
N ALA A 672 35.40 5.72 21.28
CA ALA A 672 36.68 5.14 21.67
C ALA A 672 36.89 3.75 21.03
N LEU A 673 35.86 2.89 21.05
CA LEU A 673 35.92 1.57 20.43
C LEU A 673 36.05 1.67 18.91
N ALA A 674 35.27 2.52 18.26
CA ALA A 674 35.34 2.75 16.82
C ALA A 674 36.75 3.18 16.39
N LEU A 675 37.32 4.16 17.12
CA LEU A 675 38.66 4.67 16.86
C LEU A 675 39.74 3.60 17.11
N ALA A 676 39.61 2.83 18.19
CA ALA A 676 40.55 1.76 18.51
C ALA A 676 40.57 0.66 17.43
N LEU A 677 39.40 0.27 16.92
CA LEU A 677 39.29 -0.69 15.81
C LEU A 677 39.84 -0.11 14.50
N ALA A 678 39.56 1.16 14.20
CA ALA A 678 40.07 1.81 12.99
C ALA A 678 41.60 1.95 12.97
N ARG A 679 42.24 2.00 14.14
CA ARG A 679 43.69 2.08 14.31
C ARG A 679 44.39 0.74 14.47
N THR A 680 43.65 -0.36 14.56
CA THR A 680 44.19 -1.71 14.84
C THR A 680 43.69 -2.73 13.81
N PRO A 681 44.26 -2.76 12.59
CA PRO A 681 43.82 -3.65 11.51
C PRO A 681 43.80 -5.13 11.89
N GLU A 682 44.74 -5.57 12.74
CA GLU A 682 44.84 -6.96 13.18
C GLU A 682 43.62 -7.37 14.03
N ARG A 683 43.17 -6.49 14.92
CA ARG A 683 42.00 -6.73 15.76
C ARG A 683 40.74 -6.83 14.92
N LEU A 684 40.60 -5.95 13.93
CA LEU A 684 39.46 -5.96 13.00
C LEU A 684 39.47 -7.23 12.12
N ALA A 685 40.64 -7.64 11.63
CA ALA A 685 40.80 -8.88 10.86
C ALA A 685 40.45 -10.12 11.69
N ALA A 686 40.83 -10.17 12.97
CA ALA A 686 40.47 -11.26 13.88
C ALA A 686 38.95 -11.37 14.08
N ILE A 687 38.25 -10.24 14.24
CA ILE A 687 36.79 -10.22 14.36
C ILE A 687 36.14 -10.70 13.05
N ARG A 688 36.61 -10.24 11.89
CA ARG A 688 36.13 -10.70 10.57
C ARG A 688 36.30 -12.20 10.39
N GLN A 689 37.47 -12.74 10.71
CA GLN A 689 37.73 -14.17 10.64
C GLN A 689 36.79 -14.96 11.54
N ARG A 690 36.55 -14.48 12.77
CA ARG A 690 35.60 -15.10 13.70
C ARG A 690 34.18 -15.11 13.13
N LEU A 691 33.70 -13.98 12.59
CA LEU A 691 32.38 -13.89 11.95
C LEU A 691 32.24 -14.86 10.78
N LEU A 692 33.22 -14.91 9.89
CA LEU A 692 33.19 -15.80 8.73
C LEU A 692 33.25 -17.28 9.14
N ALA A 693 34.02 -17.62 10.17
CA ALA A 693 34.15 -18.98 10.69
C ALA A 693 32.86 -19.48 11.37
N THR A 694 32.14 -18.61 12.08
CA THR A 694 30.90 -18.99 12.79
C THR A 694 29.63 -18.66 12.01
N ARG A 695 29.74 -18.06 10.83
CA ARG A 695 28.59 -17.57 10.04
C ARG A 695 27.43 -18.56 9.90
N ARG A 696 27.72 -19.85 9.68
CA ARG A 696 26.70 -20.91 9.49
C ARG A 696 26.34 -21.68 10.76
N THR A 697 26.96 -21.37 11.88
CA THR A 697 26.81 -22.11 13.15
C THR A 697 26.44 -21.22 14.33
N ALA A 698 26.58 -19.90 14.18
CA ALA A 698 26.14 -18.92 15.16
C ALA A 698 24.62 -18.98 15.30
N PRO A 699 24.06 -18.95 16.53
CA PRO A 699 22.62 -18.97 16.76
C PRO A 699 21.82 -17.95 15.94
N ALA A 700 22.39 -16.76 15.67
CA ALA A 700 21.73 -15.73 14.86
C ALA A 700 21.40 -16.20 13.42
N PHE A 701 22.14 -17.17 12.88
CA PHE A 701 22.01 -17.69 11.51
C PHE A 701 21.80 -19.21 11.48
N ASP A 702 21.37 -19.82 12.57
CA ASP A 702 20.94 -21.22 12.59
C ASP A 702 19.41 -21.24 12.48
N THR A 703 18.92 -21.20 11.24
CA THR A 703 17.49 -21.08 10.96
C THR A 703 16.70 -22.30 11.45
N GLY A 704 17.30 -23.49 11.39
CA GLY A 704 16.68 -24.72 11.91
C GLY A 704 16.50 -24.68 13.42
N ARG A 705 17.53 -24.33 14.18
CA ARG A 705 17.45 -24.13 15.64
C ARG A 705 16.42 -23.06 16.00
N TYR A 706 16.43 -21.94 15.27
CA TYR A 706 15.48 -20.85 15.47
C TYR A 706 14.03 -21.34 15.32
N ALA A 707 13.72 -22.08 14.24
CA ALA A 707 12.39 -22.62 14.01
C ALA A 707 11.93 -23.52 15.16
N ARG A 708 12.81 -24.37 15.70
CA ARG A 708 12.48 -25.22 16.87
C ARG A 708 12.14 -24.40 18.12
N HIS A 709 12.88 -23.32 18.39
CA HIS A 709 12.61 -22.44 19.54
C HIS A 709 11.29 -21.68 19.36
N LEU A 710 11.03 -21.17 18.15
CA LEU A 710 9.78 -20.49 17.85
C LEU A 710 8.57 -21.42 18.00
N GLU A 711 8.69 -22.66 17.52
CA GLU A 711 7.63 -23.65 17.69
C GLU A 711 7.43 -24.10 19.14
N ALA A 712 8.49 -24.15 19.95
CA ALA A 712 8.37 -24.35 21.38
C ALA A 712 7.61 -23.18 22.04
N ALA A 713 7.84 -21.95 21.58
CA ALA A 713 7.08 -20.78 22.01
C ALA A 713 5.59 -20.93 21.65
N TYR A 714 5.27 -21.25 20.39
CA TYR A 714 3.89 -21.46 19.95
C TYR A 714 3.19 -22.59 20.69
N THR A 715 3.87 -23.72 20.87
CA THR A 715 3.34 -24.84 21.66
C THR A 715 3.02 -24.38 23.08
N ARG A 716 3.91 -23.63 23.72
CA ARG A 716 3.69 -23.14 25.08
C ARG A 716 2.56 -22.13 25.19
N MET A 717 2.44 -21.19 24.24
CA MET A 717 1.31 -20.25 24.17
C MET A 717 -0.02 -21.01 24.08
N TRP A 718 -0.08 -22.01 23.20
CA TRP A 718 -1.26 -22.85 23.02
C TRP A 718 -1.58 -23.67 24.27
N GLU A 719 -0.59 -24.27 24.93
CA GLU A 719 -0.78 -25.03 26.18
C GLU A 719 -1.39 -24.17 27.29
N ILE A 720 -0.85 -22.95 27.50
CA ILE A 720 -1.38 -21.99 28.49
C ILE A 720 -2.87 -21.73 28.23
N ARG A 721 -3.24 -21.51 26.96
CA ARG A 721 -4.64 -21.27 26.57
C ARG A 721 -5.52 -22.51 26.71
N ALA A 722 -5.00 -23.67 26.34
CA ALA A 722 -5.69 -24.96 26.44
C ALA A 722 -5.96 -25.35 27.90
N ASP A 723 -5.09 -24.95 28.82
CA ASP A 723 -5.27 -25.11 30.27
C ASP A 723 -6.26 -24.08 30.86
N GLY A 724 -6.82 -23.18 30.05
CA GLY A 724 -7.77 -22.16 30.47
C GLY A 724 -7.13 -20.96 31.18
N ALA A 725 -5.80 -20.86 31.18
CA ALA A 725 -5.09 -19.73 31.78
C ALA A 725 -5.08 -18.51 30.84
N ALA A 726 -5.03 -17.31 31.44
CA ALA A 726 -4.80 -16.08 30.70
C ALA A 726 -3.36 -16.03 30.14
N PRO A 727 -3.10 -15.25 29.07
CA PRO A 727 -1.75 -15.02 28.59
C PRO A 727 -0.81 -14.55 29.72
N GLN A 728 0.38 -15.16 29.80
CA GLN A 728 1.40 -14.85 30.80
C GLN A 728 2.80 -14.85 30.16
N PRO A 729 3.74 -14.01 30.64
CA PRO A 729 5.08 -13.97 30.07
C PRO A 729 5.89 -15.22 30.41
N PHE A 730 6.79 -15.63 29.51
CA PHE A 730 7.68 -16.76 29.74
C PHE A 730 8.94 -16.69 28.85
N ALA A 731 9.99 -17.38 29.27
CA ALA A 731 11.19 -17.60 28.46
C ALA A 731 11.19 -19.04 27.92
N VAL A 732 11.50 -19.19 26.64
CA VAL A 732 11.70 -20.49 26.01
C VAL A 732 13.02 -21.09 26.52
N ALA A 733 13.04 -22.38 26.83
CA ALA A 733 14.26 -23.05 27.23
C ALA A 733 15.20 -23.23 26.02
N SER A 734 16.51 -23.02 26.22
CA SER A 734 17.50 -23.35 25.19
C SER A 734 17.49 -24.85 24.92
N LEU A 735 17.34 -25.22 23.65
CA LEU A 735 17.61 -26.59 23.20
C LEU A 735 19.11 -26.87 23.36
N SER A 736 19.48 -28.02 23.90
CA SER A 736 20.89 -28.44 23.96
C SER A 736 21.39 -28.75 22.54
N THR A 737 22.67 -28.51 22.27
CA THR A 737 23.35 -28.78 20.98
C THR A 737 23.43 -30.27 20.60
N ALA A 738 22.67 -31.15 21.26
CA ALA A 738 22.60 -32.58 21.02
C ALA A 738 21.30 -32.95 20.29
N SER A 739 21.13 -32.41 19.09
CA SER A 739 20.22 -32.95 18.08
C SER A 739 20.77 -32.55 16.73
N GLN A 740 21.78 -33.28 16.27
CA GLN A 740 22.03 -33.40 14.85
C GLN A 740 20.82 -34.12 14.25
N ALA A 741 19.81 -33.36 13.86
CA ALA A 741 19.03 -33.78 12.71
C ALA A 741 20.01 -33.76 11.53
N SER A 742 20.40 -34.94 11.07
CA SER A 742 21.07 -35.08 9.78
C SER A 742 20.29 -34.25 8.74
N PRO A 743 20.96 -33.53 7.83
CA PRO A 743 20.26 -32.88 6.75
C PRO A 743 19.46 -33.97 6.04
N VAL A 744 18.13 -33.86 6.08
CA VAL A 744 17.28 -34.58 5.14
C VAL A 744 17.55 -33.90 3.80
N ILE A 745 18.60 -34.36 3.12
CA ILE A 745 18.71 -34.20 1.69
C ILE A 745 17.53 -35.00 1.16
N ALA A 746 16.47 -34.32 0.75
CA ALA A 746 15.47 -34.94 -0.10
C ALA A 746 16.23 -35.58 -1.27
N PRO A 747 16.00 -36.86 -1.60
CA PRO A 747 16.66 -37.48 -2.74
C PRO A 747 16.40 -36.59 -3.96
N GLU A 748 17.48 -36.20 -4.65
CA GLU A 748 17.36 -35.41 -5.87
C GLU A 748 16.39 -36.15 -6.80
N PRO A 749 15.31 -35.49 -7.24
CA PRO A 749 14.38 -36.11 -8.17
C PRO A 749 15.13 -36.44 -9.48
N PRO A 750 14.80 -37.57 -10.14
CA PRO A 750 15.54 -38.03 -11.31
C PRO A 750 15.54 -36.95 -12.41
N GLN A 751 16.71 -36.69 -13.00
CA GLN A 751 16.83 -35.72 -14.07
C GLN A 751 15.98 -36.15 -15.28
N ILE A 752 15.15 -35.23 -15.78
CA ILE A 752 14.32 -35.44 -16.98
C ILE A 752 15.24 -35.29 -18.19
N ALA A 753 15.31 -36.32 -19.04
CA ALA A 753 16.18 -36.34 -20.20
C ALA A 753 15.64 -35.43 -21.32
N ARG A 754 16.52 -34.59 -21.89
CA ARG A 754 16.24 -33.76 -23.08
C ARG A 754 16.57 -34.55 -24.34
N HIS A 755 15.67 -34.57 -25.30
CA HIS A 755 15.87 -35.16 -26.62
C HIS A 755 16.63 -34.17 -27.50
N ALA A 756 17.85 -34.53 -27.91
CA ALA A 756 18.68 -33.65 -28.73
C ALA A 756 18.12 -33.50 -30.15
N TYR A 757 18.22 -32.29 -30.72
CA TYR A 757 18.04 -32.10 -32.15
C TYR A 757 19.32 -32.58 -32.87
N GLU A 758 19.29 -33.78 -33.45
CA GLU A 758 20.44 -34.36 -34.17
C GLU A 758 20.75 -33.63 -35.50
N VAL A 759 19.74 -32.97 -36.07
CA VAL A 759 19.84 -32.12 -37.26
C VAL A 759 19.02 -30.86 -37.03
N CYS A 760 19.28 -29.82 -37.82
CA CYS A 760 18.47 -28.60 -37.80
C CYS A 760 16.99 -28.95 -38.07
N PRO A 761 16.05 -28.66 -37.14
CA PRO A 761 14.65 -29.05 -37.28
C PRO A 761 13.90 -28.24 -38.35
N LEU A 762 14.58 -27.30 -39.01
CA LEU A 762 14.02 -26.47 -40.06
C LEU A 762 14.38 -26.93 -41.47
N CYS A 763 15.65 -27.28 -41.70
CA CYS A 763 16.16 -27.66 -43.04
C CYS A 763 16.70 -29.09 -43.12
N GLY A 764 16.80 -29.80 -41.99
CA GLY A 764 17.35 -31.16 -41.91
C GLY A 764 18.88 -31.24 -42.03
N SER A 765 19.60 -30.12 -42.04
CA SER A 765 21.07 -30.13 -42.12
C SER A 765 21.72 -30.52 -40.79
N GLY A 766 22.76 -31.35 -40.86
CA GLY A 766 23.67 -31.64 -39.73
C GLY A 766 24.77 -30.59 -39.55
N ALA A 767 24.88 -29.59 -40.43
CA ALA A 767 25.86 -28.51 -40.33
C ALA A 767 25.34 -27.40 -39.39
N HIS A 768 25.54 -27.58 -38.09
CA HIS A 768 25.23 -26.57 -37.08
C HIS A 768 26.28 -26.53 -35.98
N LYS A 769 26.51 -25.35 -35.39
CA LYS A 769 27.51 -25.15 -34.34
C LYS A 769 26.88 -24.56 -33.07
N PRO A 770 27.43 -24.89 -31.88
CA PRO A 770 27.09 -24.16 -30.66
C PRO A 770 27.38 -22.67 -30.86
N PHE A 771 26.46 -21.83 -30.40
CA PHE A 771 26.56 -20.39 -30.53
C PHE A 771 26.53 -19.68 -29.19
N LEU A 772 25.65 -20.11 -28.27
CA LEU A 772 25.56 -19.58 -26.92
C LEU A 772 25.19 -20.71 -25.95
N ALA A 773 25.63 -20.60 -24.70
CA ALA A 773 25.10 -21.40 -23.59
C ALA A 773 24.44 -20.46 -22.58
N ALA A 774 23.36 -20.92 -21.97
CA ALA A 774 22.58 -20.13 -21.03
C ALA A 774 22.27 -20.93 -19.77
N ASP A 775 22.41 -20.25 -18.64
CA ASP A 775 22.05 -20.78 -17.32
C ASP A 775 20.55 -20.60 -17.09
N CYS A 776 19.82 -21.66 -17.40
CA CYS A 776 18.39 -21.84 -17.19
C CYS A 776 18.02 -21.98 -15.72
N SER A 777 18.97 -22.17 -14.79
CA SER A 777 18.67 -22.24 -13.35
C SER A 777 18.10 -20.92 -12.79
N LYS A 778 18.13 -19.86 -13.59
CA LYS A 778 17.61 -18.53 -13.29
C LYS A 778 16.19 -18.30 -13.82
N ASP A 779 15.66 -19.23 -14.62
CA ASP A 779 14.30 -19.13 -15.15
C ASP A 779 13.25 -19.45 -14.06
N PRO A 780 12.18 -18.65 -13.91
CA PRO A 780 11.12 -18.88 -12.92
C PRO A 780 10.42 -20.24 -13.00
N ALA A 781 10.45 -20.91 -14.15
CA ALA A 781 9.87 -22.23 -14.36
C ALA A 781 10.90 -23.36 -14.14
N TYR A 782 12.17 -23.04 -13.87
CA TYR A 782 13.22 -24.03 -13.67
C TYR A 782 12.93 -24.95 -12.48
N ARG A 783 13.14 -26.25 -12.69
CA ARG A 783 13.05 -27.30 -11.67
C ARG A 783 14.42 -27.96 -11.57
N SER A 784 14.84 -28.34 -10.37
CA SER A 784 16.13 -29.03 -10.15
C SER A 784 16.23 -30.39 -10.84
N THR A 785 15.14 -30.92 -11.38
CA THR A 785 15.11 -32.08 -12.28
C THR A 785 15.59 -31.79 -13.70
N LEU A 786 15.77 -30.53 -14.09
CA LEU A 786 16.22 -30.12 -15.42
C LEU A 786 17.72 -29.77 -15.38
N ALA A 787 18.40 -29.91 -16.51
CA ALA A 787 19.78 -29.44 -16.62
C ALA A 787 19.82 -27.90 -16.45
N PRO A 788 20.73 -27.35 -15.63
CA PRO A 788 20.83 -25.91 -15.38
C PRO A 788 21.32 -25.14 -16.60
N ASP A 789 21.97 -25.80 -17.55
CA ASP A 789 22.50 -25.17 -18.76
C ASP A 789 21.74 -25.67 -19.99
N VAL A 790 21.37 -24.74 -20.89
CA VAL A 790 20.87 -25.03 -22.23
C VAL A 790 21.78 -24.38 -23.26
N ARG A 791 22.19 -25.16 -24.25
CA ARG A 791 22.97 -24.68 -25.38
C ARG A 791 22.09 -24.33 -26.55
N TRP A 792 22.48 -23.28 -27.24
CA TRP A 792 21.88 -22.83 -28.47
C TRP A 792 22.81 -23.06 -29.64
N HIS A 793 22.23 -23.44 -30.76
CA HIS A 793 22.89 -23.82 -31.99
C HIS A 793 22.47 -22.91 -33.13
N LEU A 794 23.42 -22.57 -33.99
CA LEU A 794 23.19 -21.87 -35.24
C LEU A 794 23.43 -22.86 -36.40
N CYS A 795 22.42 -23.06 -37.25
CA CYS A 795 22.55 -23.84 -38.48
C CYS A 795 23.25 -23.01 -39.55
N GLU A 796 24.27 -23.60 -40.19
CA GLU A 796 25.11 -22.91 -41.17
C GLU A 796 24.48 -22.84 -42.56
N ASP A 797 23.52 -23.71 -42.87
CA ASP A 797 22.87 -23.77 -44.18
C ASP A 797 21.62 -22.88 -44.29
N CYS A 798 20.98 -22.56 -43.17
CA CYS A 798 19.73 -21.80 -43.18
C CYS A 798 19.63 -20.70 -42.11
N ASP A 799 20.72 -20.41 -41.38
CA ASP A 799 20.78 -19.40 -40.31
C ASP A 799 19.69 -19.57 -39.23
N HIS A 800 19.17 -20.78 -39.06
CA HIS A 800 18.19 -21.10 -38.02
C HIS A 800 18.88 -21.25 -36.67
N PHE A 801 18.26 -20.66 -35.65
CA PHE A 801 18.80 -20.61 -34.32
C PHE A 801 17.89 -21.33 -33.33
N PHE A 802 18.41 -22.37 -32.65
CA PHE A 802 17.58 -23.29 -31.87
C PHE A 802 18.31 -23.86 -30.66
N THR A 803 17.57 -24.25 -29.63
CA THR A 803 18.12 -24.94 -28.46
C THR A 803 18.60 -26.35 -28.81
N GLU A 804 19.55 -26.92 -28.07
CA GLU A 804 20.19 -28.22 -28.34
C GLU A 804 19.23 -29.41 -28.33
N GLY A 805 18.03 -29.24 -27.79
CA GLY A 805 17.00 -30.27 -27.75
C GLY A 805 15.68 -29.79 -27.18
N TYR A 806 14.71 -30.71 -27.13
CA TYR A 806 13.35 -30.54 -26.62
C TYR A 806 13.00 -31.64 -25.62
N PHE A 807 11.78 -31.64 -25.08
CA PHE A 807 11.31 -32.70 -24.20
C PHE A 807 10.03 -33.36 -24.73
N GLU A 808 9.84 -34.64 -24.42
CA GLU A 808 8.63 -35.40 -24.74
C GLU A 808 7.81 -35.65 -23.46
N GLY A 809 6.49 -35.37 -23.50
CA GLY A 809 5.54 -35.64 -22.41
C GLY A 809 4.96 -34.38 -21.74
N ALA A 810 3.70 -34.48 -21.30
CA ALA A 810 2.92 -33.34 -20.78
C ALA A 810 3.23 -32.95 -19.32
N ASP A 811 3.91 -33.79 -18.54
CA ASP A 811 4.12 -33.58 -17.09
C ASP A 811 5.36 -32.72 -16.72
N ILE A 812 6.08 -32.21 -17.73
CA ILE A 812 7.28 -31.36 -17.55
C ILE A 812 6.88 -29.91 -17.29
N PHE A 813 5.70 -29.51 -17.77
CA PHE A 813 5.12 -28.20 -17.52
C PHE A 813 4.70 -28.12 -16.04
N ALA A 814 5.27 -27.17 -15.31
CA ALA A 814 4.62 -26.75 -14.08
C ALA A 814 3.21 -26.25 -14.43
N PRO A 815 2.19 -26.53 -13.61
CA PRO A 815 0.98 -25.74 -13.68
C PRO A 815 1.43 -24.31 -13.36
N LEU A 816 1.56 -23.47 -14.39
CA LEU A 816 1.63 -22.03 -14.23
C LEU A 816 0.47 -21.67 -13.29
N ALA A 817 0.80 -20.93 -12.22
CA ALA A 817 -0.16 -20.47 -11.24
C ALA A 817 -1.43 -20.00 -11.97
N ARG A 818 -2.60 -20.47 -11.53
CA ARG A 818 -3.91 -20.15 -12.12
C ARG A 818 -3.93 -18.67 -12.53
N GLU A 819 -3.75 -18.39 -13.82
CA GLU A 819 -4.02 -17.06 -14.34
C GLU A 819 -5.54 -16.90 -14.28
N THR A 820 -6.02 -16.17 -13.29
CA THR A 820 -7.40 -15.74 -13.25
C THR A 820 -7.61 -14.73 -14.37
N LEU A 821 -8.36 -15.14 -15.40
CA LEU A 821 -8.95 -14.26 -16.39
C LEU A 821 -9.64 -13.08 -15.68
N GLY A 822 -9.12 -11.86 -15.87
CA GLY A 822 -9.71 -10.68 -15.24
C GLY A 822 -8.82 -9.44 -15.30
N HIS A 823 -7.78 -9.36 -14.48
CA HIS A 823 -7.05 -8.09 -14.30
C HIS A 823 -6.03 -7.76 -15.41
N ALA A 824 -5.40 -8.76 -16.02
CA ALA A 824 -4.48 -8.56 -17.15
C ALA A 824 -5.19 -8.43 -18.50
N MET A 825 -6.50 -8.70 -18.56
CA MET A 825 -7.24 -8.83 -19.81
C MET A 825 -7.42 -7.50 -20.53
N GLU A 826 -7.70 -6.41 -19.80
CA GLU A 826 -7.91 -5.09 -20.44
C GLU A 826 -6.62 -4.53 -21.04
N ALA A 827 -5.50 -4.62 -20.32
CA ALA A 827 -4.19 -4.25 -20.85
C ALA A 827 -3.79 -5.15 -22.03
N GLY A 828 -4.09 -6.44 -21.96
CA GLY A 828 -3.88 -7.39 -23.05
C GLY A 828 -4.73 -7.08 -24.29
N ARG A 829 -6.01 -6.70 -24.12
CA ARG A 829 -6.91 -6.32 -25.23
C ARG A 829 -6.41 -5.05 -25.92
N GLN A 830 -5.95 -4.05 -25.17
CA GLN A 830 -5.34 -2.85 -25.74
C GLN A 830 -4.09 -3.16 -26.58
N ALA A 831 -3.27 -4.12 -26.15
CA ALA A 831 -2.09 -4.57 -26.90
C ALA A 831 -2.44 -5.40 -28.15
N ALA A 832 -3.55 -6.16 -28.11
CA ALA A 832 -4.02 -7.00 -29.21
C ALA A 832 -4.76 -6.21 -30.30
N ALA A 833 -5.44 -5.11 -29.95
CA ALA A 833 -6.29 -4.34 -30.87
C ALA A 833 -5.60 -3.90 -32.18
N PRO A 834 -4.35 -3.40 -32.20
CA PRO A 834 -3.67 -3.06 -33.45
C PRO A 834 -3.46 -4.24 -34.41
N ARG A 835 -3.23 -5.45 -33.88
CA ARG A 835 -3.01 -6.67 -34.67
C ARG A 835 -4.32 -7.15 -35.31
N VAL A 836 -5.40 -7.20 -34.52
CA VAL A 836 -6.75 -7.55 -35.02
C VAL A 836 -7.21 -6.54 -36.06
N ALA A 837 -7.00 -5.24 -35.80
CA ALA A 837 -7.33 -4.18 -36.75
C ALA A 837 -6.60 -4.32 -38.10
N ALA A 838 -5.36 -4.79 -38.09
CA ALA A 838 -4.60 -5.00 -39.33
C ALA A 838 -5.06 -6.23 -40.10
N ILE A 839 -5.34 -7.34 -39.41
CA ILE A 839 -5.95 -8.52 -40.04
C ILE A 839 -7.28 -8.14 -40.68
N ALA A 840 -8.13 -7.37 -39.98
CA ALA A 840 -9.41 -6.91 -40.51
C ALA A 840 -9.29 -6.10 -41.82
N ARG A 841 -8.20 -5.34 -42.03
CA ARG A 841 -7.95 -4.63 -43.30
C ARG A 841 -7.76 -5.57 -44.49
N HIS A 842 -7.24 -6.76 -44.27
CA HIS A 842 -6.98 -7.76 -45.32
C HIS A 842 -8.19 -8.67 -45.59
N VAL A 843 -9.17 -8.71 -44.68
CA VAL A 843 -10.39 -9.54 -44.79
C VAL A 843 -11.60 -8.73 -45.32
N GLY A 844 -11.59 -7.40 -45.21
CA GLY A 844 -12.65 -6.51 -45.72
C GLY A 844 -13.71 -6.14 -44.68
N PRO A 845 -14.60 -5.15 -44.95
CA PRO A 845 -15.49 -4.59 -43.93
C PRO A 845 -16.68 -5.52 -43.59
N LEU A 846 -16.68 -6.02 -42.35
CA LEU A 846 -17.85 -6.37 -41.51
C LEU A 846 -18.93 -7.29 -42.13
N ASN A 847 -18.51 -8.45 -42.64
CA ASN A 847 -19.37 -9.65 -42.75
C ASN A 847 -18.47 -10.91 -42.67
N CYS A 848 -17.68 -11.01 -41.60
CA CYS A 848 -16.75 -12.11 -41.40
C CYS A 848 -17.44 -13.31 -40.72
N ASP A 849 -18.09 -14.17 -41.51
CA ASP A 849 -18.37 -15.57 -41.12
C ASP A 849 -17.06 -16.41 -41.02
N ALA A 850 -15.92 -15.75 -40.79
CA ALA A 850 -14.60 -16.34 -40.78
C ALA A 850 -14.21 -16.74 -39.36
N ALA A 851 -14.02 -18.04 -39.14
CA ALA A 851 -13.53 -18.55 -37.87
C ALA A 851 -12.06 -18.14 -37.64
N TRP A 852 -11.79 -17.61 -36.44
CA TRP A 852 -10.48 -17.25 -35.93
C TRP A 852 -10.00 -18.30 -34.95
N LEU A 853 -8.95 -19.03 -35.30
CA LEU A 853 -8.27 -19.95 -34.39
C LEU A 853 -7.11 -19.24 -33.68
N ASP A 854 -7.14 -19.17 -32.36
CA ASP A 854 -6.00 -18.70 -31.56
C ASP A 854 -5.34 -19.87 -30.82
N VAL A 855 -4.10 -20.18 -31.21
CA VAL A 855 -3.33 -21.30 -30.66
C VAL A 855 -2.51 -20.80 -29.48
N GLY A 856 -2.52 -21.52 -28.36
CA GLY A 856 -1.81 -21.14 -27.13
C GLY A 856 -2.33 -19.83 -26.53
N PHE A 857 -3.65 -19.58 -26.64
CA PHE A 857 -4.31 -18.29 -26.36
C PHE A 857 -4.08 -17.70 -24.96
N GLY A 858 -3.56 -18.46 -24.00
CA GLY A 858 -3.15 -17.94 -22.69
C GLY A 858 -4.30 -17.24 -21.94
N ASN A 859 -4.16 -15.94 -21.70
CA ASN A 859 -5.18 -15.09 -21.06
C ASN A 859 -6.36 -14.69 -21.98
N ALA A 860 -6.40 -15.24 -23.20
CA ALA A 860 -7.43 -15.06 -24.23
C ALA A 860 -7.63 -13.62 -24.72
N ALA A 861 -6.70 -12.68 -24.47
CA ALA A 861 -6.86 -11.29 -24.88
C ALA A 861 -6.99 -11.11 -26.41
N LEU A 862 -6.17 -11.81 -27.20
CA LEU A 862 -6.22 -11.75 -28.67
C LEU A 862 -7.52 -12.38 -29.20
N LEU A 863 -7.87 -13.56 -28.68
CA LEU A 863 -9.13 -14.26 -28.95
C LEU A 863 -10.37 -13.38 -28.68
N PHE A 864 -10.49 -12.75 -27.50
CA PHE A 864 -11.62 -11.89 -27.18
C PHE A 864 -11.65 -10.62 -28.02
N THR A 865 -10.49 -10.03 -28.30
CA THR A 865 -10.42 -8.87 -29.18
C THR A 865 -10.90 -9.23 -30.60
N ALA A 866 -10.56 -10.41 -31.11
CA ALA A 866 -11.10 -10.91 -32.37
C ALA A 866 -12.64 -11.10 -32.31
N ALA A 867 -13.15 -11.68 -31.21
CA ALA A 867 -14.60 -11.83 -31.02
C ALA A 867 -15.35 -10.48 -31.00
N GLU A 868 -14.79 -9.46 -30.34
CA GLU A 868 -15.35 -8.09 -30.32
C GLU A 868 -15.39 -7.43 -31.70
N TRP A 869 -14.48 -7.83 -32.59
CA TRP A 869 -14.43 -7.38 -33.99
C TRP A 869 -15.30 -8.23 -34.93
N GLY A 870 -16.05 -9.19 -34.39
CA GLY A 870 -17.06 -9.97 -35.10
C GLY A 870 -16.59 -11.30 -35.68
N PHE A 871 -15.39 -11.78 -35.35
CA PHE A 871 -14.92 -13.12 -35.77
C PHE A 871 -15.52 -14.24 -34.91
N GLU A 872 -15.77 -15.41 -35.51
CA GLU A 872 -16.08 -16.64 -34.75
C GLU A 872 -14.81 -17.14 -34.05
N ALA A 873 -14.67 -16.84 -32.76
CA ALA A 873 -13.44 -17.12 -32.02
C ALA A 873 -13.38 -18.55 -31.49
N VAL A 874 -12.29 -19.26 -31.84
CA VAL A 874 -12.00 -20.65 -31.45
C VAL A 874 -10.63 -20.72 -30.78
N GLY A 875 -10.58 -21.24 -29.55
CA GLY A 875 -9.32 -21.42 -28.82
C GLY A 875 -8.74 -22.83 -28.99
N LEU A 876 -7.42 -22.95 -29.10
CA LEU A 876 -6.72 -24.22 -28.97
C LEU A 876 -5.57 -24.06 -27.96
N ASP A 877 -5.59 -24.83 -26.87
CA ASP A 877 -4.53 -24.78 -25.85
C ASP A 877 -4.31 -26.18 -25.26
N PRO A 878 -3.05 -26.61 -25.04
CA PRO A 878 -2.76 -27.90 -24.43
C PRO A 878 -3.19 -28.01 -22.96
N ARG A 879 -3.57 -26.89 -22.29
CA ARG A 879 -3.96 -26.87 -20.88
C ARG A 879 -5.47 -27.05 -20.71
N PRO A 880 -5.94 -28.13 -20.04
CA PRO A 880 -7.37 -28.41 -19.85
C PRO A 880 -8.12 -27.27 -19.14
N GLY A 881 -7.46 -26.58 -18.21
CA GLY A 881 -8.06 -25.48 -17.44
C GLY A 881 -8.40 -24.25 -18.29
N HIS A 882 -7.55 -23.90 -19.25
CA HIS A 882 -7.80 -22.79 -20.18
C HIS A 882 -8.97 -23.10 -21.11
N VAL A 883 -8.99 -24.33 -21.64
CA VAL A 883 -10.08 -24.84 -22.49
C VAL A 883 -11.41 -24.88 -21.73
N ALA A 884 -11.41 -25.37 -20.49
CA ALA A 884 -12.59 -25.39 -19.64
C ALA A 884 -13.11 -23.97 -19.35
N GLY A 885 -12.21 -23.00 -19.11
CA GLY A 885 -12.57 -21.60 -18.89
C GLY A 885 -13.29 -20.96 -20.09
N LEU A 886 -12.76 -21.14 -21.30
CA LEU A 886 -13.43 -20.64 -22.52
C LEU A 886 -14.78 -21.32 -22.77
N ARG A 887 -14.86 -22.64 -22.56
CA ARG A 887 -16.13 -23.39 -22.69
C ARG A 887 -17.19 -22.90 -21.69
N GLN A 888 -16.81 -22.51 -20.48
CA GLN A 888 -17.73 -21.90 -19.50
C GLN A 888 -18.25 -20.53 -19.95
N LEU A 889 -17.47 -19.80 -20.74
CA LEU A 889 -17.87 -18.52 -21.35
C LEU A 889 -18.66 -18.71 -22.66
N GLY A 890 -18.95 -19.95 -23.06
CA GLY A 890 -19.72 -20.27 -24.25
C GLY A 890 -18.92 -20.21 -25.56
N LEU A 891 -17.59 -20.11 -25.50
CA LEU A 891 -16.72 -20.13 -26.68
C LEU A 891 -16.31 -21.56 -27.04
N GLU A 892 -16.07 -21.81 -28.32
CA GLU A 892 -15.50 -23.07 -28.77
C GLU A 892 -14.01 -23.12 -28.41
N ALA A 893 -13.60 -24.20 -27.75
CA ALA A 893 -12.20 -24.43 -27.42
C ALA A 893 -11.84 -25.92 -27.46
N HIS A 894 -10.63 -26.22 -27.93
CA HIS A 894 -10.08 -27.57 -28.08
C HIS A 894 -8.83 -27.74 -27.23
N GLU A 895 -8.65 -28.94 -26.70
CA GLU A 895 -7.47 -29.34 -25.95
C GLU A 895 -6.57 -30.19 -26.86
N GLY A 896 -5.27 -29.87 -26.92
CA GLY A 896 -4.30 -30.65 -27.67
C GLY A 896 -3.35 -29.80 -28.52
N ALA A 897 -2.55 -30.49 -29.34
CA ALA A 897 -1.61 -29.86 -30.26
C ALA A 897 -2.30 -29.42 -31.56
N LEU A 898 -1.72 -28.43 -32.24
CA LEU A 898 -2.26 -27.88 -33.50
C LEU A 898 -2.34 -28.94 -34.61
N GLU A 899 -1.38 -29.84 -34.63
CA GLU A 899 -1.22 -30.91 -35.59
C GLU A 899 -2.38 -31.92 -35.53
N ASP A 900 -2.95 -32.08 -34.34
CA ASP A 900 -4.00 -33.06 -34.03
C ASP A 900 -5.42 -32.51 -34.31
N LEU A 901 -5.56 -31.20 -34.55
CA LEU A 901 -6.84 -30.60 -34.87
C LEU A 901 -7.30 -30.98 -36.29
N ASP A 902 -8.32 -31.83 -36.38
CA ASP A 902 -8.91 -32.32 -37.64
C ASP A 902 -10.05 -31.41 -38.12
N ALA A 903 -9.68 -30.26 -38.70
CA ALA A 903 -10.61 -29.28 -39.25
C ALA A 903 -10.04 -28.59 -40.52
N PRO A 904 -9.74 -29.35 -41.58
CA PRO A 904 -9.08 -28.83 -42.77
C PRO A 904 -9.92 -27.75 -43.45
N GLY A 905 -9.31 -26.61 -43.77
CA GLY A 905 -9.96 -25.49 -44.46
C GLY A 905 -11.11 -24.86 -43.66
N ARG A 906 -11.15 -25.00 -42.34
CA ARG A 906 -12.20 -24.39 -41.52
C ARG A 906 -11.98 -22.91 -41.29
N PHE A 907 -10.74 -22.51 -41.00
CA PHE A 907 -10.48 -21.20 -40.41
C PHE A 907 -10.12 -20.16 -41.48
N GLY A 908 -10.67 -18.97 -41.37
CA GLY A 908 -10.22 -17.83 -42.18
C GLY A 908 -8.94 -17.22 -41.63
N ILE A 909 -8.74 -17.34 -40.30
CA ILE A 909 -7.55 -16.83 -39.60
C ILE A 909 -7.03 -17.90 -38.64
N VAL A 910 -5.71 -18.11 -38.66
CA VAL A 910 -4.97 -18.89 -37.65
C VAL A 910 -3.91 -17.98 -37.04
N SER A 911 -3.90 -17.87 -35.73
CA SER A 911 -2.93 -17.09 -34.95
C SER A 911 -2.00 -18.03 -34.19
N LEU A 912 -0.69 -17.83 -34.38
CA LEU A 912 0.40 -18.48 -33.63
C LEU A 912 1.23 -17.41 -32.89
N ASP A 913 0.58 -16.45 -32.24
CA ASP A 913 1.24 -15.38 -31.48
C ASP A 913 2.09 -15.94 -30.32
N ASP A 914 3.40 -15.70 -30.36
CA ASP A 914 4.46 -16.31 -29.52
C ASP A 914 4.47 -17.85 -29.47
N GLN A 915 3.77 -18.52 -30.37
CA GLN A 915 3.67 -19.99 -30.36
C GLN A 915 4.67 -20.66 -31.30
N LEU A 916 4.83 -20.16 -32.53
CA LEU A 916 5.72 -20.79 -33.52
C LEU A 916 7.15 -21.04 -32.99
N PRO A 917 7.77 -20.13 -32.21
CA PRO A 917 9.06 -20.39 -31.58
C PRO A 917 9.08 -21.54 -30.57
N ARG A 918 7.94 -21.90 -29.98
CA ARG A 918 7.80 -22.91 -28.89
C ARG A 918 7.27 -24.25 -29.40
N MET A 919 7.14 -24.43 -30.71
CA MET A 919 6.70 -25.68 -31.32
C MET A 919 7.90 -26.57 -31.58
N ILE A 920 7.83 -27.84 -31.16
CA ILE A 920 8.93 -28.82 -31.33
C ILE A 920 9.39 -28.92 -32.80
N ASP A 921 8.43 -28.81 -33.72
CA ASP A 921 8.65 -28.80 -35.17
C ASP A 921 7.89 -27.62 -35.80
N PRO A 922 8.56 -26.47 -35.99
CA PRO A 922 7.94 -25.28 -36.59
C PRO A 922 7.46 -25.50 -38.03
N VAL A 923 8.10 -26.41 -38.78
CA VAL A 923 7.70 -26.74 -40.16
C VAL A 923 6.37 -27.47 -40.13
N ARG A 924 6.24 -28.47 -39.26
CA ARG A 924 5.00 -29.23 -39.09
C ARG A 924 3.87 -28.36 -38.54
N ALA A 925 4.16 -27.45 -37.62
CA ALA A 925 3.17 -26.50 -37.10
C ALA A 925 2.63 -25.57 -38.22
N LEU A 926 3.50 -25.06 -39.08
CA LEU A 926 3.09 -24.25 -40.24
C LEU A 926 2.31 -25.06 -41.28
N ALA A 927 2.67 -26.32 -41.52
CA ALA A 927 1.91 -27.22 -42.38
C ALA A 927 0.50 -27.50 -41.80
N ALA A 928 0.39 -27.67 -40.48
CA ALA A 928 -0.90 -27.81 -39.80
C ALA A 928 -1.74 -26.52 -39.92
N ALA A 929 -1.15 -25.35 -39.67
CA ALA A 929 -1.82 -24.06 -39.87
C ALA A 929 -2.28 -23.89 -41.33
N HIS A 930 -1.45 -24.26 -42.31
CA HIS A 930 -1.80 -24.23 -43.73
C HIS A 930 -2.99 -25.14 -44.02
N ARG A 931 -2.98 -26.38 -43.52
CA ARG A 931 -4.10 -27.33 -43.66
C ARG A 931 -5.41 -26.77 -43.10
N LEU A 932 -5.35 -26.13 -41.93
CA LEU A 932 -6.50 -25.59 -41.20
C LEU A 932 -7.09 -24.33 -41.85
N LEU A 933 -6.28 -23.54 -42.55
CA LEU A 933 -6.70 -22.32 -43.23
C LEU A 933 -7.51 -22.61 -44.51
N GLN A 934 -8.55 -21.82 -44.75
CA GLN A 934 -9.27 -21.72 -46.03
C GLN A 934 -8.34 -21.23 -47.16
N PRO A 935 -8.68 -21.45 -48.44
CA PRO A 935 -8.04 -20.74 -49.55
C PRO A 935 -8.07 -19.23 -49.30
N ASP A 936 -6.95 -18.54 -49.54
CA ASP A 936 -6.73 -17.11 -49.23
C ASP A 936 -6.80 -16.73 -47.73
N GLY A 937 -6.86 -17.70 -46.81
CA GLY A 937 -6.84 -17.48 -45.37
C GLY A 937 -5.54 -16.83 -44.87
N LEU A 938 -5.61 -16.22 -43.69
CA LEU A 938 -4.51 -15.44 -43.11
C LEU A 938 -3.88 -16.12 -41.90
N LEU A 939 -2.55 -16.17 -41.88
CA LEU A 939 -1.73 -16.56 -40.75
C LEU A 939 -1.20 -15.30 -40.05
N LEU A 940 -1.44 -15.19 -38.75
CA LEU A 940 -0.83 -14.18 -37.88
C LEU A 940 0.29 -14.82 -37.06
N LEU A 941 1.50 -14.28 -37.17
CA LEU A 941 2.66 -14.66 -36.36
C LEU A 941 3.14 -13.45 -35.54
N GLY A 942 3.48 -13.67 -34.28
CA GLY A 942 4.22 -12.71 -33.45
C GLY A 942 5.37 -13.43 -32.74
N LEU A 943 6.59 -12.91 -32.86
CA LEU A 943 7.79 -13.54 -32.31
C LEU A 943 8.94 -12.53 -32.18
N ALA A 944 10.03 -12.89 -31.50
CA ALA A 944 11.21 -12.05 -31.40
C ALA A 944 11.93 -11.86 -32.77
N ASN A 945 12.55 -10.69 -32.99
CA ASN A 945 13.37 -10.42 -34.18
C ASN A 945 14.86 -10.50 -33.85
N MET A 946 15.56 -11.53 -34.34
CA MET A 946 17.01 -11.64 -34.13
C MET A 946 17.81 -10.52 -34.79
N ASP A 947 17.30 -9.94 -35.89
CA ASP A 947 18.01 -8.90 -36.63
C ASP A 947 17.90 -7.51 -35.97
N ALA A 948 17.11 -7.38 -34.89
CA ALA A 948 16.88 -6.10 -34.23
C ALA A 948 18.13 -5.62 -33.49
N MET A 949 18.40 -4.31 -33.55
CA MET A 949 19.52 -3.70 -32.81
C MET A 949 19.42 -3.96 -31.29
N ALA A 950 18.21 -3.97 -30.73
CA ALA A 950 17.98 -4.33 -29.33
C ALA A 950 18.38 -5.77 -29.04
N PHE A 951 18.06 -6.70 -29.93
CA PHE A 951 18.44 -8.11 -29.80
C PHE A 951 19.96 -8.29 -29.86
N ASN A 952 20.62 -7.61 -30.80
CA ASN A 952 22.08 -7.61 -30.92
C ASN A 952 22.78 -6.99 -29.70
N LEU A 953 22.22 -5.92 -29.12
CA LEU A 953 22.72 -5.31 -27.88
C LEU A 953 22.54 -6.24 -26.67
N LEU A 954 21.38 -6.89 -26.55
CA LEU A 954 21.13 -7.88 -25.51
C LEU A 954 22.04 -9.10 -25.67
N HIS A 955 22.26 -9.58 -26.89
CA HIS A 955 23.21 -10.65 -27.17
C HIS A 955 24.65 -10.26 -26.78
N ALA A 956 25.10 -9.05 -27.13
CA ALA A 956 26.43 -8.55 -26.76
C ALA A 956 26.63 -8.38 -25.24
N GLN A 957 25.53 -8.28 -24.48
CA GLN A 957 25.52 -8.19 -23.02
C GLN A 957 25.16 -9.52 -22.34
N GLU A 958 25.02 -10.61 -23.11
CA GLU A 958 24.54 -11.91 -22.63
C GLU A 958 23.20 -11.83 -21.87
N ALA A 959 22.31 -10.91 -22.28
CA ALA A 959 21.17 -10.43 -21.51
C ALA A 959 19.79 -10.63 -22.18
N ASN A 960 19.61 -11.51 -23.18
CA ASN A 960 18.27 -11.82 -23.72
C ASN A 960 17.47 -12.67 -22.71
N PRO A 961 16.22 -12.33 -22.38
CA PRO A 961 15.38 -13.13 -21.50
C PRO A 961 15.12 -14.55 -22.03
N HIS A 962 15.11 -14.76 -23.34
CA HIS A 962 14.84 -16.07 -23.93
C HIS A 962 16.04 -17.02 -23.85
N TRP A 963 17.26 -16.53 -23.54
CA TRP A 963 18.42 -17.40 -23.42
C TRP A 963 18.19 -18.49 -22.36
N GLY A 964 17.47 -18.17 -21.29
CA GLY A 964 17.14 -19.08 -20.19
C GLY A 964 15.89 -19.95 -20.41
N GLU A 965 15.26 -19.95 -21.59
CA GLU A 965 14.06 -20.75 -21.85
C GLU A 965 14.35 -22.25 -21.66
N ILE A 966 13.69 -22.83 -20.67
CA ILE A 966 14.03 -24.17 -20.18
C ILE A 966 13.55 -25.26 -21.12
N THR A 967 12.56 -25.01 -21.99
CA THR A 967 11.85 -26.04 -22.75
C THR A 967 12.54 -26.38 -24.08
N HIS A 968 12.26 -25.62 -25.11
CA HIS A 968 12.93 -25.55 -26.40
C HIS A 968 12.44 -24.29 -27.09
N TYR A 969 13.28 -23.68 -27.91
CA TYR A 969 12.89 -22.44 -28.57
C TYR A 969 13.59 -22.26 -29.91
N HIS A 970 12.86 -21.73 -30.88
CA HIS A 970 13.29 -21.49 -32.25
C HIS A 970 13.25 -19.99 -32.55
N MET A 971 14.39 -19.43 -32.94
CA MET A 971 14.49 -18.02 -33.32
C MET A 971 14.80 -17.87 -34.81
N PHE A 972 14.26 -16.80 -35.37
CA PHE A 972 14.33 -16.52 -36.79
C PHE A 972 14.82 -15.09 -37.01
N GLY A 973 15.77 -14.93 -37.94
CA GLY A 973 15.97 -13.66 -38.62
C GLY A 973 14.81 -13.39 -39.58
N ARG A 974 14.58 -12.13 -39.94
CA ARG A 974 13.48 -11.72 -40.82
C ARG A 974 13.53 -12.42 -42.18
N ALA A 975 14.73 -12.46 -42.78
CA ALA A 975 14.92 -13.10 -44.07
C ALA A 975 14.59 -14.60 -44.01
N ARG A 976 14.99 -15.28 -42.93
CA ARG A 976 14.74 -16.70 -42.77
C ARG A 976 13.27 -17.01 -42.51
N LEU A 977 12.59 -16.23 -41.67
CA LEU A 977 11.15 -16.41 -41.47
C LEU A 977 10.37 -16.23 -42.77
N HIS A 978 10.69 -15.21 -43.58
CA HIS A 978 10.04 -15.01 -44.88
C HIS A 978 10.31 -16.16 -45.86
N ALA A 979 11.51 -16.74 -45.85
CA ALA A 979 11.83 -17.91 -46.66
C ALA A 979 11.02 -19.13 -46.20
N LEU A 980 10.99 -19.41 -44.88
CA LEU A 980 10.21 -20.48 -44.29
C LEU A 980 8.72 -20.37 -44.65
N LEU A 981 8.14 -19.18 -44.51
CA LEU A 981 6.74 -18.96 -44.89
C LEU A 981 6.47 -19.31 -46.35
N ARG A 982 7.34 -18.91 -47.28
CA ARG A 982 7.20 -19.27 -48.71
C ARG A 982 7.37 -20.76 -48.96
N GLU A 983 8.34 -21.39 -48.30
CA GLU A 983 8.56 -22.84 -48.35
C GLU A 983 7.32 -23.62 -47.88
N GLN A 984 6.59 -23.07 -46.89
CA GLN A 984 5.34 -23.62 -46.35
C GLN A 984 4.07 -23.13 -47.09
N GLY A 985 4.21 -22.53 -48.27
CA GLY A 985 3.06 -22.14 -49.09
C GLY A 985 2.33 -20.88 -48.59
N PHE A 986 3.03 -19.96 -47.93
CA PHE A 986 2.50 -18.67 -47.50
C PHE A 986 3.18 -17.49 -48.20
N GLN A 987 2.40 -16.45 -48.49
CA GLN A 987 2.87 -15.17 -48.99
C GLN A 987 2.81 -14.11 -47.88
N PRO A 988 3.95 -13.63 -47.34
CA PRO A 988 3.95 -12.52 -46.39
C PRO A 988 3.33 -11.25 -47.02
N LEU A 989 2.35 -10.65 -46.34
CA LEU A 989 1.62 -9.46 -46.79
C LEU A 989 2.05 -8.20 -46.04
N GLU A 990 2.13 -8.27 -44.72
CA GLU A 990 2.42 -7.13 -43.85
C GLU A 990 3.39 -7.56 -42.75
N TYR A 991 4.30 -6.65 -42.39
CA TYR A 991 5.35 -6.86 -41.39
C TYR A 991 5.35 -5.69 -40.40
N GLN A 992 5.56 -5.99 -39.11
CA GLN A 992 5.59 -5.03 -38.00
C GLN A 992 4.27 -4.28 -37.83
N VAL A 993 3.22 -5.07 -37.66
CA VAL A 993 1.84 -4.62 -37.53
C VAL A 993 1.60 -3.77 -36.27
N ASN A 994 2.38 -4.01 -35.20
CA ASN A 994 2.37 -3.17 -34.01
C ASN A 994 3.60 -2.22 -33.97
N PRO A 995 3.45 -0.93 -34.29
CA PRO A 995 4.58 0.01 -34.34
C PRO A 995 5.14 0.37 -32.95
N GLN A 996 4.43 0.02 -31.87
CA GLN A 996 4.86 0.28 -30.50
C GLN A 996 5.85 -0.79 -29.99
N ILE A 997 5.85 -1.99 -30.59
CA ILE A 997 6.74 -3.10 -30.21
C ILE A 997 7.89 -3.17 -31.22
N ARG A 998 9.02 -2.54 -30.87
CA ARG A 998 10.19 -2.41 -31.78
C ARG A 998 11.14 -3.61 -31.77
N ILE A 999 10.95 -4.57 -30.87
CA ILE A 999 11.85 -5.71 -30.63
C ILE A 999 11.33 -7.04 -31.21
N GLY A 1000 10.07 -7.09 -31.65
CA GLY A 1000 9.44 -8.27 -32.25
C GLY A 1000 9.25 -8.16 -33.77
N MET A 1001 8.82 -9.27 -34.36
CA MET A 1001 8.29 -9.40 -35.71
C MET A 1001 6.83 -9.81 -35.58
N ASP A 1002 5.91 -8.95 -36.02
CA ASP A 1002 4.54 -9.36 -36.31
C ASP A 1002 4.42 -9.54 -37.82
N VAL A 1003 3.98 -10.70 -38.29
CA VAL A 1003 3.84 -11.01 -39.72
C VAL A 1003 2.42 -11.48 -40.01
N ILE A 1004 1.78 -10.86 -40.99
CA ILE A 1004 0.55 -11.36 -41.61
C ILE A 1004 0.95 -12.03 -42.91
N ALA A 1005 0.61 -13.30 -43.09
CA ALA A 1005 0.88 -14.04 -44.30
C ALA A 1005 -0.40 -14.68 -44.86
N ARG A 1006 -0.56 -14.67 -46.18
CA ARG A 1006 -1.68 -15.29 -46.88
C ARG A 1006 -1.33 -16.71 -47.29
N LYS A 1007 -2.24 -17.64 -47.07
CA LYS A 1007 -2.14 -19.00 -47.63
C LYS A 1007 -2.23 -18.95 -49.15
N LEU A 1008 -1.24 -19.53 -49.83
CA LEU A 1008 -1.27 -19.81 -51.25
C LEU A 1008 -1.98 -21.16 -51.50
N GLY A 1009 -2.76 -21.21 -52.58
CA GLY A 1009 -3.58 -22.36 -52.95
C GLY A 1009 -2.81 -23.61 -53.37
#